data_AF-A0A6A4BL39-F1
#
_entry.id   AF-A0A6A4BL39-F1
#
_cell.length_a   1.000
_cell.length_b   1.000
_cell.length_c   1.000
_cell.angle_alpha   90.00
_cell.angle_beta   90.00
_cell.angle_gamma   90.00
#
_symmetry.space_group_name_H-M   'P 1'
#
loop_
_entity.id
_entity.type
_entity.pdbx_description
1 polymer ?
#
loop_
_entity_poly.entity_id
_entity_poly.type
_entity_poly.pdbx_seq_one_letter_code
_entity_poly.pdbx_strand_id
1 'polypeptide(L)'
;MLRLVSSARSRLIRADAFRAADAPVPGALRLAVGRAPFQLHYETPHFFSSDAKDHDRLWKSPAVYSPVAWQETVKPALLAFFKLNKHLMVPIKFVVPHGDDAWPEAAWGYPLGKHAAWLRKQWREGGHRIDQKQFKELEEMEFAWDRFQYKWDRYVLPALRRFYDLIGHTDVPELYRIPKGSPEWPEHLWGQRLGRKVMNIRCRGDFAKQMKVDEDELKRLNFCHNESLYDRDWREKVVSALRAFHQEFGHCNVSEMITVPSQIPWPEPSWGMRLGNAVQGIRRGIFGVNQDKRELEELGFVWNHSEFEWGERVMPALKTFHRLKGHCRVPNAFVVPSDETWPTPSWGMNFGNLVGGIRNNGNYSMQVMRDKTRLEELGFVWEFFESEWSERILPALETYHRLKGHCRVPQTFVVPSDENWPTSSWGLKLGKLVDRIRNQGAYSTQVLRDKTRLEELGFVWDFFEFEWSERIMPAFEYFNHLKGHCRVPHAFVVPSDKSWPTPSWGLKLGSIVNSIRSHETYSTQVLRDKTRLEELGFVWDFLESEWSERILPALEAYRHLQGHCRVPDAFVVPSDKSWPASSWGLKLGNVVHYIRSRGTYPTQISRDKARLERLGFVWSIAEFEWSERILPALEAFHKVHEHCRVPRTFVVPSEATWPNQAHGLKLGIAAGNIRIRGSYFDQTAREMDSLEAIEFDSTIAVSKWKERVEPILATFEQLHGHRNVPRDFVVPSTPPWREKDWGIQLGKLEPR
;
A
#
# COMPACT_ATOMS: atom_id res chain seq x y z
N MET A 1 -11.69 -22.62 22.44
CA MET A 1 -11.91 -23.40 21.20
C MET A 1 -12.05 -22.43 20.05
N LEU A 2 -11.31 -22.72 18.98
CA LEU A 2 -10.68 -21.76 18.06
C LEU A 2 -11.64 -20.99 17.13
N ARG A 3 -11.44 -19.66 17.11
CA ARG A 3 -11.74 -18.71 16.03
C ARG A 3 -10.58 -18.73 15.02
N LEU A 4 -10.85 -18.55 13.73
CA LEU A 4 -10.12 -17.61 12.84
C LEU A 4 -10.69 -17.62 11.41
N VAL A 5 -11.16 -16.44 10.99
CA VAL A 5 -11.26 -15.99 9.60
C VAL A 5 -10.59 -14.62 9.57
N SER A 6 -9.55 -14.41 8.76
CA SER A 6 -9.48 -13.27 7.82
C SER A 6 -8.19 -13.31 6.98
N SER A 7 -8.35 -12.83 5.75
CA SER A 7 -7.33 -12.50 4.77
C SER A 7 -7.36 -10.98 4.58
N ALA A 8 -6.19 -10.32 4.50
CA ALA A 8 -6.05 -9.00 3.86
C ALA A 8 -4.58 -8.64 3.53
N ARG A 9 -4.31 -8.59 2.22
CA ARG A 9 -3.65 -7.54 1.40
C ARG A 9 -2.37 -6.81 1.86
N SER A 10 -1.45 -6.76 0.90
CA SER A 10 -0.18 -6.02 0.77
C SER A 10 -0.28 -4.48 0.73
N ARG A 11 0.84 -3.78 1.08
CA ARG A 11 1.41 -2.59 0.39
C ARG A 11 2.81 -2.17 0.92
N LEU A 12 3.82 -2.29 0.05
CA LEU A 12 4.91 -1.38 -0.40
C LEU A 12 5.61 -0.30 0.49
N ILE A 13 6.97 -0.32 0.38
CA ILE A 13 8.00 0.77 0.31
C ILE A 13 8.60 1.37 1.60
N ARG A 14 9.93 1.19 1.82
CA ARG A 14 11.07 2.16 1.71
C ARG A 14 12.32 1.52 2.39
N ALA A 15 13.36 1.11 1.66
CA ALA A 15 14.62 1.80 1.34
C ALA A 15 15.39 2.40 2.54
N ASP A 16 16.57 1.84 2.84
CA ASP A 16 17.85 2.50 3.21
C ASP A 16 18.93 1.39 3.34
N ALA A 17 19.83 1.25 2.35
CA ALA A 17 21.14 1.89 2.24
C ALA A 17 22.21 1.29 3.18
N PHE A 18 23.21 0.57 2.63
CA PHE A 18 24.58 0.65 3.12
C PHE A 18 25.62 0.39 2.01
N ARG A 19 26.63 1.27 2.06
CA ARG A 19 27.74 1.63 1.16
C ARG A 19 28.65 0.53 0.62
N ALA A 20 29.19 0.85 -0.56
CA ALA A 20 30.39 0.32 -1.20
C ALA A 20 31.69 1.02 -0.76
N ALA A 21 32.84 0.38 -1.01
CA ALA A 21 34.18 0.97 -1.22
C ALA A 21 34.98 0.03 -2.15
N ASP A 22 35.25 0.45 -3.40
CA ASP A 22 36.54 0.88 -3.99
C ASP A 22 37.50 -0.28 -4.38
N ALA A 23 37.55 -0.72 -5.65
CA ALA A 23 38.40 -0.24 -6.79
C ALA A 23 39.77 -0.98 -6.88
N PRO A 24 40.53 -1.03 -8.02
CA PRO A 24 40.30 -0.55 -9.38
C PRO A 24 40.63 -1.56 -10.53
N VAL A 25 40.32 -1.16 -11.78
CA VAL A 25 40.79 -1.74 -13.06
C VAL A 25 41.85 -0.79 -13.65
N PRO A 26 42.97 -1.28 -14.23
CA PRO A 26 43.23 -1.17 -15.69
C PRO A 26 44.03 -2.38 -16.22
N GLY A 27 44.08 -2.76 -17.49
CA GLY A 27 43.66 -2.17 -18.75
C GLY A 27 44.00 -3.18 -19.86
N ALA A 28 43.28 -3.13 -20.97
CA ALA A 28 43.50 -3.97 -22.13
C ALA A 28 44.44 -3.29 -23.14
N LEU A 29 45.37 -4.04 -23.72
CA LEU A 29 46.00 -3.70 -25.00
C LEU A 29 45.95 -4.92 -25.93
N ARG A 30 45.50 -4.63 -27.15
CA ARG A 30 45.22 -5.53 -28.28
C ARG A 30 46.51 -5.92 -29.02
N LEU A 31 46.46 -7.06 -29.73
CA LEU A 31 46.72 -7.23 -31.18
C LEU A 31 46.81 -8.75 -31.45
N ALA A 32 45.79 -9.37 -32.03
CA ALA A 32 45.57 -9.58 -33.47
C ALA A 32 46.54 -10.58 -34.10
N VAL A 33 46.01 -11.60 -34.79
CA VAL A 33 46.46 -12.11 -36.10
C VAL A 33 45.37 -13.03 -36.66
N GLY A 34 45.15 -12.91 -37.97
CA GLY A 34 44.03 -13.44 -38.73
C GLY A 34 44.18 -14.87 -39.27
N ARG A 35 43.02 -15.38 -39.73
CA ARG A 35 42.73 -16.45 -40.71
C ARG A 35 43.65 -16.40 -41.95
N ALA A 36 43.87 -17.42 -42.78
CA ALA A 36 43.47 -18.84 -43.01
C ALA A 36 44.38 -19.33 -44.18
N PRO A 37 44.02 -20.25 -45.11
CA PRO A 37 43.47 -21.63 -45.09
C PRO A 37 44.43 -22.64 -45.82
N PHE A 38 44.00 -23.91 -45.97
CA PHE A 38 44.05 -24.78 -47.19
C PHE A 38 44.37 -26.27 -46.93
N GLN A 39 43.58 -27.12 -47.61
CA GLN A 39 43.78 -28.56 -47.83
C GLN A 39 44.78 -28.79 -48.97
N LEU A 40 45.53 -29.90 -48.95
CA LEU A 40 45.66 -30.85 -50.07
C LEU A 40 46.55 -32.06 -49.71
N HIS A 41 46.22 -33.20 -50.32
CA HIS A 41 46.82 -34.53 -50.24
C HIS A 41 48.32 -34.60 -50.56
N TYR A 42 49.01 -35.69 -50.18
CA TYR A 42 49.76 -36.57 -51.09
C TYR A 42 50.30 -37.84 -50.39
N GLU A 43 50.46 -38.89 -51.20
CA GLU A 43 50.84 -40.28 -50.91
C GLU A 43 52.34 -40.48 -50.60
N THR A 44 52.66 -41.62 -49.99
CA THR A 44 54.01 -42.24 -49.81
C THR A 44 54.58 -42.77 -51.13
N PRO A 45 55.92 -42.83 -51.34
CA PRO A 45 56.66 -44.07 -51.02
C PRO A 45 58.19 -43.96 -50.69
N HIS A 46 58.64 -44.93 -49.87
CA HIS A 46 59.88 -45.74 -49.89
C HIS A 46 61.33 -45.23 -50.10
N PHE A 47 62.20 -45.70 -49.17
CA PHE A 47 63.49 -46.43 -49.30
C PHE A 47 64.87 -45.79 -48.93
N PHE A 48 65.57 -46.54 -48.05
CA PHE A 48 67.01 -46.83 -47.85
C PHE A 48 68.01 -45.95 -47.03
N SER A 49 68.64 -46.64 -46.05
CA SER A 49 70.06 -46.60 -45.60
C SER A 49 70.57 -45.36 -44.83
N SER A 50 71.52 -45.36 -43.88
CA SER A 50 72.21 -46.26 -42.93
C SER A 50 73.07 -45.33 -42.03
N ASP A 51 73.30 -45.71 -40.78
CA ASP A 51 74.32 -45.22 -39.83
C ASP A 51 74.27 -43.77 -39.26
N ALA A 52 73.85 -43.67 -37.99
CA ALA A 52 74.48 -42.84 -36.95
C ALA A 52 73.98 -43.22 -35.54
N LYS A 53 74.86 -43.08 -34.54
CA LYS A 53 74.81 -43.63 -33.17
C LYS A 53 73.81 -42.96 -32.21
N ASP A 54 73.36 -43.79 -31.26
CA ASP A 54 72.86 -43.52 -29.89
C ASP A 54 72.99 -42.07 -29.37
N HIS A 55 71.85 -41.41 -29.16
CA HIS A 55 71.46 -40.56 -28.01
C HIS A 55 70.09 -39.92 -28.30
N ASP A 56 69.07 -40.74 -28.59
CA ASP A 56 67.67 -40.32 -28.64
C ASP A 56 66.81 -41.58 -28.76
N ARG A 57 66.34 -42.15 -27.64
CA ARG A 57 65.30 -43.20 -27.68
C ARG A 57 63.99 -42.56 -28.10
N LEU A 58 63.84 -42.28 -29.40
CA LEU A 58 62.58 -41.91 -30.01
C LEU A 58 61.65 -43.12 -29.95
N TRP A 59 60.84 -43.19 -28.89
CA TRP A 59 59.85 -44.25 -28.69
C TRP A 59 58.75 -44.17 -29.77
N LYS A 60 59.00 -44.76 -30.94
CA LYS A 60 58.00 -44.84 -32.02
C LYS A 60 56.85 -45.80 -31.69
N SER A 61 57.11 -46.84 -30.88
CA SER A 61 56.13 -47.82 -30.41
C SER A 61 56.38 -48.23 -28.94
N PRO A 62 55.36 -48.69 -28.21
CA PRO A 62 55.55 -49.14 -26.84
C PRO A 62 56.33 -50.46 -26.80
N ALA A 63 57.40 -50.51 -26.01
CA ALA A 63 58.19 -51.72 -25.78
C ALA A 63 57.44 -52.69 -24.83
N VAL A 64 56.45 -53.40 -25.36
CA VAL A 64 55.53 -54.26 -24.59
C VAL A 64 56.11 -55.62 -24.18
N TYR A 65 57.18 -56.07 -24.82
CA TYR A 65 57.78 -57.40 -24.58
C TYR A 65 59.18 -57.33 -23.93
N SER A 66 59.64 -56.15 -23.50
CA SER A 66 60.97 -55.98 -22.90
C SER A 66 60.90 -55.90 -21.37
N PRO A 67 61.42 -56.91 -20.63
CA PRO A 67 61.49 -56.88 -19.17
C PRO A 67 62.36 -55.73 -18.63
N VAL A 68 63.39 -55.34 -19.40
CA VAL A 68 64.26 -54.20 -19.08
C VAL A 68 63.47 -52.89 -19.21
N ALA A 69 62.72 -52.71 -20.31
CA ALA A 69 61.85 -51.54 -20.47
C ALA A 69 60.74 -51.48 -19.41
N TRP A 70 60.26 -52.64 -18.94
CA TRP A 70 59.31 -52.69 -17.84
C TRP A 70 59.88 -52.10 -16.55
N GLN A 71 61.05 -52.56 -16.10
CA GLN A 71 61.65 -52.13 -14.84
C GLN A 71 62.23 -50.70 -14.90
N GLU A 72 62.86 -50.32 -16.01
CA GLU A 72 63.55 -49.03 -16.13
C GLU A 72 62.63 -47.89 -16.57
N THR A 73 61.58 -48.18 -17.36
CA THR A 73 60.76 -47.15 -18.01
C THR A 73 59.29 -47.24 -17.60
N VAL A 74 58.63 -48.38 -17.80
CA VAL A 74 57.15 -48.46 -17.69
C VAL A 74 56.68 -48.42 -16.24
N LYS A 75 57.25 -49.26 -15.35
CA LYS A 75 56.86 -49.34 -13.94
C LYS A 75 57.14 -48.02 -13.20
N PRO A 76 58.33 -47.38 -13.33
CA PRO A 76 58.57 -46.06 -12.76
C PRO A 76 57.61 -44.99 -13.29
N ALA A 77 57.28 -45.02 -14.59
CA ALA A 77 56.31 -44.09 -15.17
C ALA A 77 54.88 -44.32 -14.68
N LEU A 78 54.44 -45.57 -14.45
CA LEU A 78 53.14 -45.86 -13.84
C LEU A 78 53.09 -45.37 -12.39
N LEU A 79 54.16 -45.57 -11.62
CA LEU A 79 54.24 -45.07 -10.24
C LEU A 79 54.22 -43.54 -10.17
N ALA A 80 54.95 -42.85 -11.07
CA ALA A 80 54.90 -41.40 -11.20
C ALA A 80 53.48 -40.93 -11.58
N PHE A 81 52.85 -41.59 -12.56
CA PHE A 81 51.47 -41.30 -12.96
C PHE A 81 50.51 -41.46 -11.78
N PHE A 82 50.64 -42.54 -11.00
CA PHE A 82 49.83 -42.81 -9.82
C PHE A 82 50.05 -41.76 -8.73
N LYS A 83 51.29 -41.37 -8.45
CA LYS A 83 51.62 -40.35 -7.45
C LYS A 83 50.99 -39.00 -7.78
N LEU A 84 51.02 -38.62 -9.05
CA LEU A 84 50.47 -37.35 -9.56
C LEU A 84 48.94 -37.36 -9.67
N ASN A 85 48.35 -38.42 -10.23
CA ASN A 85 46.93 -38.46 -10.58
C ASN A 85 46.07 -39.23 -9.55
N LYS A 86 46.69 -39.86 -8.55
CA LYS A 86 46.06 -40.71 -7.50
C LYS A 86 45.25 -41.89 -8.05
N HIS A 87 45.47 -42.26 -9.31
CA HIS A 87 44.81 -43.38 -9.99
C HIS A 87 45.63 -43.86 -11.20
N LEU A 88 45.42 -45.09 -11.66
CA LEU A 88 46.10 -45.66 -12.86
C LEU A 88 45.23 -45.69 -14.12
N MET A 89 44.26 -44.78 -14.24
CA MET A 89 43.47 -44.57 -15.46
C MET A 89 44.24 -43.81 -16.55
N VAL A 90 45.36 -44.35 -17.02
CA VAL A 90 46.20 -43.69 -18.04
C VAL A 90 45.42 -43.50 -19.35
N PRO A 91 45.27 -42.27 -19.87
CA PRO A 91 44.65 -42.01 -21.17
C PRO A 91 45.43 -42.67 -22.31
N ILE A 92 44.75 -43.18 -23.35
CA ILE A 92 45.41 -43.93 -24.44
C ILE A 92 46.44 -43.05 -25.19
N LYS A 93 46.14 -41.77 -25.34
CA LYS A 93 47.01 -40.79 -26.01
C LYS A 93 48.12 -40.25 -25.11
N PHE A 94 48.20 -40.67 -23.85
CA PHE A 94 49.18 -40.13 -22.91
C PHE A 94 50.59 -40.61 -23.29
N VAL A 95 51.48 -39.64 -23.45
CA VAL A 95 52.91 -39.79 -23.65
C VAL A 95 53.59 -39.05 -22.50
N VAL A 96 54.59 -39.66 -21.90
CA VAL A 96 55.33 -39.03 -20.79
C VAL A 96 56.01 -37.75 -21.30
N PRO A 97 55.80 -36.59 -20.66
CA PRO A 97 56.43 -35.33 -21.06
C PRO A 97 57.96 -35.41 -21.06
N HIS A 98 58.61 -34.67 -21.95
CA HIS A 98 60.07 -34.48 -21.94
C HIS A 98 60.46 -33.33 -21.00
N GLY A 99 61.54 -33.51 -20.24
CA GLY A 99 62.11 -32.44 -19.40
C GLY A 99 61.31 -32.10 -18.15
N ASP A 100 60.45 -33.02 -17.69
CA ASP A 100 59.67 -32.87 -16.46
C ASP A 100 60.23 -33.82 -15.38
N ASP A 101 60.83 -33.23 -14.35
CA ASP A 101 61.47 -33.93 -13.22
C ASP A 101 60.48 -34.77 -12.38
N ALA A 102 59.16 -34.55 -12.56
CA ALA A 102 58.16 -35.41 -11.95
C ALA A 102 58.11 -36.83 -12.57
N TRP A 103 58.77 -37.01 -13.72
CA TRP A 103 58.84 -38.28 -14.46
C TRP A 103 60.29 -38.78 -14.55
N PRO A 104 60.51 -40.10 -14.47
CA PRO A 104 61.83 -40.68 -14.70
C PRO A 104 62.36 -40.31 -16.09
N GLU A 105 63.62 -39.87 -16.20
CA GLU A 105 64.25 -39.49 -17.48
C GLU A 105 64.17 -40.63 -18.52
N ALA A 106 64.37 -41.87 -18.07
CA ALA A 106 64.27 -43.08 -18.89
C ALA A 106 62.86 -43.31 -19.48
N ALA A 107 61.85 -42.59 -18.99
CA ALA A 107 60.48 -42.66 -19.46
C ALA A 107 60.04 -41.47 -20.31
N TRP A 108 60.84 -40.41 -20.43
CA TRP A 108 60.48 -39.25 -21.25
C TRP A 108 60.20 -39.65 -22.70
N GLY A 109 59.10 -39.13 -23.24
CA GLY A 109 58.61 -39.48 -24.58
C GLY A 109 57.98 -40.87 -24.71
N TYR A 110 57.90 -41.65 -23.62
CA TYR A 110 57.34 -43.01 -23.69
C TYR A 110 55.81 -42.99 -23.87
N PRO A 111 55.23 -43.74 -24.82
CA PRO A 111 53.79 -43.83 -25.03
C PRO A 111 53.10 -44.72 -23.97
N LEU A 112 53.14 -44.29 -22.71
CA LEU A 112 52.61 -45.00 -21.55
C LEU A 112 51.11 -45.31 -21.69
N GLY A 113 50.35 -44.42 -22.32
CA GLY A 113 48.93 -44.62 -22.62
C GLY A 113 48.65 -45.80 -23.55
N LYS A 114 49.48 -45.97 -24.58
CA LYS A 114 49.39 -47.11 -25.51
C LYS A 114 49.83 -48.41 -24.81
N HIS A 115 50.83 -48.36 -23.95
CA HIS A 115 51.25 -49.51 -23.15
C HIS A 115 50.15 -49.95 -22.18
N ALA A 116 49.54 -49.01 -21.44
CA ALA A 116 48.42 -49.30 -20.56
C ALA A 116 47.18 -49.81 -21.31
N ALA A 117 46.96 -49.38 -22.56
CA ALA A 117 45.92 -49.92 -23.42
C ALA A 117 46.21 -51.37 -23.84
N TRP A 118 47.47 -51.66 -24.15
CA TRP A 118 47.94 -53.01 -24.47
C TRP A 118 47.78 -53.97 -23.29
N LEU A 119 48.19 -53.57 -22.08
CA LEU A 119 48.01 -54.37 -20.84
C LEU A 119 46.54 -54.75 -20.64
N ARG A 120 45.63 -53.77 -20.73
CA ARG A 120 44.18 -54.03 -20.61
C ARG A 120 43.65 -54.95 -21.72
N LYS A 121 44.21 -54.88 -22.94
CA LYS A 121 43.84 -55.79 -24.03
C LYS A 121 44.26 -57.22 -23.70
N GLN A 122 45.51 -57.41 -23.25
CA GLN A 122 46.03 -58.74 -22.92
C GLN A 122 45.30 -59.37 -21.73
N TRP A 123 44.94 -58.57 -20.72
CA TRP A 123 44.13 -59.04 -19.60
C TRP A 123 42.75 -59.56 -20.06
N ARG A 124 42.08 -58.84 -20.97
CA ARG A 124 40.80 -59.32 -21.55
C ARG A 124 40.94 -60.58 -22.39
N GLU A 125 42.10 -60.81 -22.99
CA GLU A 125 42.43 -62.00 -23.81
C GLU A 125 42.96 -63.18 -22.94
N GLY A 126 42.77 -63.12 -21.61
CA GLY A 126 43.10 -64.20 -20.69
C GLY A 126 44.46 -64.08 -19.99
N GLY A 127 45.18 -62.96 -20.16
CA GLY A 127 46.36 -62.63 -19.34
C GLY A 127 47.66 -63.39 -19.65
N HIS A 128 47.62 -64.43 -20.49
CA HIS A 128 48.76 -65.33 -20.78
C HIS A 128 50.04 -64.67 -21.31
N ARG A 129 49.96 -63.43 -21.83
CA ARG A 129 51.11 -62.69 -22.38
C ARG A 129 51.69 -61.62 -21.45
N ILE A 130 51.13 -61.49 -20.24
CA ILE A 130 51.66 -60.62 -19.19
C ILE A 130 52.49 -61.51 -18.27
N ASP A 131 53.73 -61.13 -18.03
CA ASP A 131 54.59 -61.88 -17.11
C ASP A 131 54.00 -61.86 -15.68
N GLN A 132 54.08 -62.98 -14.96
CA GLN A 132 53.42 -63.14 -13.66
C GLN A 132 53.96 -62.16 -12.59
N LYS A 133 55.24 -61.79 -12.68
CA LYS A 133 55.83 -60.78 -11.79
C LYS A 133 55.28 -59.39 -12.13
N GLN A 134 55.17 -59.06 -13.41
CA GLN A 134 54.56 -57.79 -13.86
C GLN A 134 53.09 -57.70 -13.45
N PHE A 135 52.35 -58.81 -13.52
CA PHE A 135 50.95 -58.87 -13.13
C PHE A 135 50.77 -58.57 -11.64
N LYS A 136 51.55 -59.22 -10.77
CA LYS A 136 51.51 -58.96 -9.32
C LYS A 136 51.89 -57.52 -8.98
N GLU A 137 52.92 -56.97 -9.63
CA GLU A 137 53.32 -55.56 -9.46
C GLU A 137 52.20 -54.60 -9.89
N LEU A 138 51.41 -54.94 -10.91
CA LEU A 138 50.26 -54.13 -11.36
C LEU A 138 49.06 -54.25 -10.42
N GLU A 139 48.83 -55.42 -9.82
CA GLU A 139 47.80 -55.61 -8.78
C GLU A 139 48.12 -54.81 -7.51
N GLU A 140 49.38 -54.85 -7.05
CA GLU A 140 49.85 -54.07 -5.90
C GLU A 140 49.67 -52.55 -6.11
N MET A 141 49.68 -52.08 -7.36
CA MET A 141 49.45 -50.67 -7.71
C MET A 141 47.97 -50.34 -7.99
N GLU A 142 47.05 -51.27 -7.78
CA GLU A 142 45.62 -51.14 -8.11
C GLU A 142 45.38 -50.70 -9.57
N PHE A 143 46.07 -51.35 -10.52
CA PHE A 143 45.92 -51.00 -11.92
C PHE A 143 44.47 -51.19 -12.40
N ALA A 144 43.93 -50.15 -13.05
CA ALA A 144 42.57 -50.15 -13.55
C ALA A 144 42.44 -51.04 -14.82
N TRP A 145 42.33 -52.35 -14.61
CA TRP A 145 42.15 -53.38 -15.65
C TRP A 145 40.84 -53.18 -16.41
N ASP A 146 39.70 -53.20 -15.71
CA ASP A 146 38.40 -52.80 -16.24
C ASP A 146 38.16 -51.31 -15.93
N ARG A 147 38.07 -50.53 -17.01
CA ARG A 147 37.88 -49.08 -16.96
C ARG A 147 36.50 -48.69 -16.40
N PHE A 148 35.47 -49.47 -16.68
CA PHE A 148 34.09 -49.18 -16.25
C PHE A 148 33.89 -49.61 -14.81
N GLN A 149 34.36 -50.79 -14.42
CA GLN A 149 34.30 -51.27 -13.04
C GLN A 149 35.05 -50.31 -12.10
N TYR A 150 36.31 -50.00 -12.43
CA TYR A 150 37.11 -49.07 -11.61
C TYR A 150 36.45 -47.68 -11.50
N LYS A 151 35.81 -47.20 -12.57
CA LYS A 151 35.09 -45.91 -12.51
C LYS A 151 33.86 -45.97 -11.63
N TRP A 152 33.14 -47.07 -11.66
CA TRP A 152 31.94 -47.28 -10.87
C TRP A 152 32.29 -47.32 -9.38
N ASP A 153 33.23 -48.19 -9.01
CA ASP A 153 33.63 -48.44 -7.62
C ASP A 153 34.32 -47.23 -6.99
N ARG A 154 35.17 -46.53 -7.76
CA ARG A 154 35.94 -45.38 -7.24
C ARG A 154 35.20 -44.05 -7.30
N TYR A 155 34.31 -43.85 -8.27
CA TYR A 155 33.73 -42.50 -8.50
C TYR A 155 32.22 -42.42 -8.58
N VAL A 156 31.49 -43.46 -9.01
CA VAL A 156 30.04 -43.35 -9.25
C VAL A 156 29.26 -43.79 -8.02
N LEU A 157 29.46 -45.03 -7.57
CA LEU A 157 28.71 -45.59 -6.45
C LEU A 157 29.01 -44.87 -5.12
N PRO A 158 30.28 -44.55 -4.75
CA PRO A 158 30.56 -43.77 -3.55
C PRO A 158 29.94 -42.37 -3.60
N ALA A 159 29.90 -41.76 -4.79
CA ALA A 159 29.33 -40.43 -4.96
C ALA A 159 27.80 -40.44 -4.84
N LEU A 160 27.14 -41.50 -5.33
CA LEU A 160 25.69 -41.70 -5.14
C LEU A 160 25.33 -41.93 -3.67
N ARG A 161 26.08 -42.78 -2.96
CA ARG A 161 25.91 -42.99 -1.50
C ARG A 161 25.99 -41.66 -0.75
N ARG A 162 27.08 -40.91 -0.99
CA ARG A 162 27.28 -39.65 -0.26
C ARG A 162 26.23 -38.60 -0.62
N PHE A 163 25.80 -38.55 -1.88
CA PHE A 163 24.71 -37.67 -2.28
C PHE A 163 23.40 -38.03 -1.55
N TYR A 164 23.09 -39.31 -1.46
CA TYR A 164 21.93 -39.80 -0.72
C TYR A 164 22.01 -39.46 0.76
N ASP A 165 23.16 -39.65 1.42
CA ASP A 165 23.33 -39.31 2.83
C ASP A 165 23.15 -37.81 3.11
N LEU A 166 23.50 -36.94 2.16
CA LEU A 166 23.41 -35.48 2.30
C LEU A 166 22.01 -34.94 1.98
N ILE A 167 21.33 -35.52 0.98
CA ILE A 167 20.10 -34.96 0.40
C ILE A 167 18.86 -35.81 0.73
N GLY A 168 19.05 -37.08 1.10
CA GLY A 168 17.99 -38.05 1.38
C GLY A 168 17.40 -38.74 0.15
N HIS A 169 17.84 -38.37 -1.07
CA HIS A 169 17.39 -38.98 -2.33
C HIS A 169 18.49 -38.99 -3.39
N THR A 170 18.34 -39.80 -4.44
CA THR A 170 19.32 -39.91 -5.54
C THR A 170 18.92 -39.18 -6.84
N ASP A 171 17.99 -38.23 -6.75
CA ASP A 171 17.59 -37.34 -7.87
C ASP A 171 18.63 -36.24 -8.11
N VAL A 172 19.82 -36.64 -8.59
CA VAL A 172 20.93 -35.72 -8.85
C VAL A 172 20.61 -34.80 -10.05
N PRO A 173 20.66 -33.46 -9.91
CA PRO A 173 20.45 -32.53 -11.03
C PRO A 173 21.45 -32.76 -12.17
N GLU A 174 21.04 -32.62 -13.43
CA GLU A 174 21.89 -32.97 -14.59
C GLU A 174 23.25 -32.24 -14.60
N LEU A 175 23.24 -30.94 -14.26
CA LEU A 175 24.45 -30.11 -14.23
C LEU A 175 25.23 -30.20 -12.92
N TYR A 176 24.78 -31.03 -11.98
CA TYR A 176 25.40 -31.12 -10.66
C TYR A 176 26.84 -31.60 -10.75
N ARG A 177 27.73 -30.79 -10.17
CA ARG A 177 29.15 -31.06 -10.04
C ARG A 177 29.50 -31.04 -8.57
N ILE A 178 30.25 -32.05 -8.13
CA ILE A 178 30.73 -32.14 -6.76
C ILE A 178 31.65 -30.92 -6.49
N PRO A 179 31.36 -30.10 -5.46
CA PRO A 179 32.18 -28.94 -5.13
C PRO A 179 33.65 -29.32 -4.85
N LYS A 180 34.58 -28.44 -5.23
CA LYS A 180 36.01 -28.62 -4.89
C LYS A 180 36.28 -28.04 -3.51
N GLY A 181 37.06 -28.72 -2.68
CA GLY A 181 37.44 -28.24 -1.34
C GLY A 181 36.36 -28.43 -0.27
N SER A 182 35.27 -29.14 -0.57
CA SER A 182 34.16 -29.35 0.36
C SER A 182 34.50 -30.50 1.32
N PRO A 183 34.50 -30.28 2.65
CA PRO A 183 34.80 -31.32 3.63
C PRO A 183 33.75 -32.45 3.64
N GLU A 184 32.56 -32.17 3.11
CA GLU A 184 31.47 -33.14 3.00
C GLU A 184 31.74 -34.23 1.96
N TRP A 185 32.71 -34.05 1.06
CA TRP A 185 33.03 -34.97 -0.02
C TRP A 185 34.48 -35.47 0.05
N PRO A 186 34.73 -36.77 -0.19
CA PRO A 186 36.09 -37.28 -0.39
C PRO A 186 36.83 -36.53 -1.50
N GLU A 187 38.11 -36.20 -1.27
CA GLU A 187 38.95 -35.37 -2.17
C GLU A 187 38.97 -35.90 -3.61
N HIS A 188 39.03 -37.22 -3.78
CA HIS A 188 39.07 -37.86 -5.11
C HIS A 188 37.76 -37.74 -5.91
N LEU A 189 36.65 -37.35 -5.27
CA LEU A 189 35.34 -37.11 -5.92
C LEU A 189 35.15 -35.65 -6.35
N TRP A 190 35.99 -34.72 -5.86
CA TRP A 190 35.84 -33.31 -6.14
C TRP A 190 35.86 -32.99 -7.64
N GLY A 191 34.97 -32.08 -8.07
CA GLY A 191 34.86 -31.63 -9.45
C GLY A 191 34.24 -32.64 -10.42
N GLN A 192 33.89 -33.85 -9.99
CA GLN A 192 33.21 -34.85 -10.83
C GLN A 192 31.81 -34.36 -11.21
N ARG A 193 31.43 -34.56 -12.48
CA ARG A 193 30.09 -34.24 -13.00
C ARG A 193 29.11 -35.38 -12.68
N LEU A 194 28.77 -35.55 -11.41
CA LEU A 194 27.90 -36.64 -10.95
C LEU A 194 26.55 -36.60 -11.67
N GLY A 195 25.94 -35.42 -11.83
CA GLY A 195 24.66 -35.25 -12.53
C GLY A 195 24.65 -35.83 -13.94
N ARG A 196 25.70 -35.53 -14.72
CA ARG A 196 25.82 -36.05 -16.09
C ARG A 196 26.03 -37.55 -16.14
N LYS A 197 26.75 -38.13 -15.16
CA LYS A 197 26.94 -39.59 -15.07
C LYS A 197 25.62 -40.29 -14.75
N VAL A 198 24.87 -39.77 -13.78
CA VAL A 198 23.54 -40.28 -13.41
C VAL A 198 22.54 -40.19 -14.56
N MET A 199 22.53 -39.07 -15.28
CA MET A 199 21.71 -38.92 -16.48
C MET A 199 22.07 -39.94 -17.56
N ASN A 200 23.36 -40.16 -17.82
CA ASN A 200 23.79 -41.17 -18.78
C ASN A 200 23.43 -42.60 -18.35
N ILE A 201 23.51 -42.91 -17.06
CA ILE A 201 23.08 -44.20 -16.52
C ILE A 201 21.60 -44.44 -16.85
N ARG A 202 20.74 -43.45 -16.55
CA ARG A 202 19.29 -43.54 -16.79
C ARG A 202 18.92 -43.58 -18.28
N CYS A 203 19.54 -42.74 -19.11
CA CYS A 203 19.09 -42.55 -20.50
C CYS A 203 19.85 -43.40 -21.53
N ARG A 204 21.08 -43.84 -21.23
CA ARG A 204 21.94 -44.57 -22.19
C ARG A 204 22.32 -45.98 -21.70
N GLY A 205 21.99 -46.32 -20.46
CA GLY A 205 22.39 -47.59 -19.85
C GLY A 205 23.89 -47.70 -19.57
N ASP A 206 24.59 -46.58 -19.37
CA ASP A 206 25.99 -46.59 -18.93
C ASP A 206 26.09 -47.40 -17.62
N PHE A 207 27.14 -48.24 -17.49
CA PHE A 207 27.38 -49.10 -16.31
C PHE A 207 26.32 -50.19 -16.04
N ALA A 208 25.48 -50.57 -17.03
CA ALA A 208 24.44 -51.59 -16.85
C ALA A 208 24.93 -52.93 -16.25
N LYS A 209 26.16 -53.35 -16.53
CA LYS A 209 26.75 -54.57 -15.93
C LYS A 209 27.03 -54.39 -14.44
N GLN A 210 27.62 -53.27 -14.05
CA GLN A 210 27.91 -52.92 -12.66
C GLN A 210 26.63 -52.79 -11.84
N MET A 211 25.61 -52.15 -12.40
CA MET A 211 24.32 -51.97 -11.74
C MET A 211 23.61 -53.28 -11.41
N LYS A 212 23.76 -54.31 -12.26
CA LYS A 212 23.24 -55.65 -11.95
C LYS A 212 23.99 -56.32 -10.81
N VAL A 213 25.29 -56.05 -10.68
CA VAL A 213 26.10 -56.59 -9.58
C VAL A 213 25.75 -55.90 -8.26
N ASP A 214 25.54 -54.58 -8.28
CA ASP A 214 25.21 -53.76 -7.10
C ASP A 214 23.70 -53.44 -6.97
N GLU A 215 22.82 -54.29 -7.49
CA GLU A 215 21.38 -54.00 -7.59
C GLU A 215 20.74 -53.72 -6.21
N ASP A 216 21.12 -54.51 -5.20
CA ASP A 216 20.59 -54.38 -3.84
C ASP A 216 21.01 -53.06 -3.19
N GLU A 217 22.23 -52.59 -3.47
CA GLU A 217 22.69 -51.29 -2.97
C GLU A 217 21.97 -50.14 -3.67
N LEU A 218 21.73 -50.25 -4.97
CA LEU A 218 20.96 -49.24 -5.70
C LEU A 218 19.49 -49.18 -5.25
N LYS A 219 18.89 -50.33 -4.90
CA LYS A 219 17.57 -50.38 -4.24
C LYS A 219 17.61 -49.69 -2.87
N ARG A 220 18.64 -49.92 -2.06
CA ARG A 220 18.82 -49.26 -0.75
C ARG A 220 18.88 -47.73 -0.88
N LEU A 221 19.52 -47.23 -1.93
CA LEU A 221 19.64 -45.79 -2.23
C LEU A 221 18.41 -45.20 -2.96
N ASN A 222 17.35 -46.00 -3.14
CA ASN A 222 16.16 -45.65 -3.92
C ASN A 222 16.50 -45.08 -5.31
N PHE A 223 17.51 -45.68 -5.98
CA PHE A 223 18.00 -45.19 -7.26
C PHE A 223 17.08 -45.61 -8.41
N CYS A 224 16.35 -44.64 -8.96
CA CYS A 224 15.50 -44.86 -10.13
C CYS A 224 16.36 -45.10 -11.38
N HIS A 225 16.33 -46.34 -11.88
CA HIS A 225 17.07 -46.81 -13.05
C HIS A 225 16.23 -47.60 -14.08
N ASN A 226 15.04 -48.06 -13.70
CA ASN A 226 14.16 -48.85 -14.57
C ASN A 226 13.19 -47.99 -15.39
N GLU A 227 12.99 -46.73 -14.99
CA GLU A 227 12.11 -45.77 -15.63
C GLU A 227 12.80 -44.39 -15.68
N SER A 228 12.32 -43.49 -16.55
CA SER A 228 12.79 -42.11 -16.48
C SER A 228 12.26 -41.45 -15.21
N LEU A 229 12.98 -40.46 -14.65
CA LEU A 229 12.46 -39.67 -13.53
C LEU A 229 11.10 -39.01 -13.87
N TYR A 230 10.89 -38.75 -15.16
CA TYR A 230 9.66 -38.19 -15.68
C TYR A 230 8.49 -39.17 -15.56
N ASP A 231 8.67 -40.46 -15.87
CA ASP A 231 7.59 -41.46 -15.80
C ASP A 231 7.15 -41.73 -14.34
N ARG A 232 8.13 -41.80 -13.43
CA ARG A 232 7.86 -41.91 -11.99
C ARG A 232 7.08 -40.70 -11.47
N ASP A 233 7.58 -39.48 -11.73
CA ASP A 233 6.93 -38.25 -11.27
C ASP A 233 5.55 -38.05 -11.93
N TRP A 234 5.36 -38.51 -13.17
CA TRP A 234 4.05 -38.52 -13.83
C TRP A 234 3.04 -39.39 -13.08
N ARG A 235 3.39 -40.65 -12.79
CA ARG A 235 2.50 -41.59 -12.08
C ARG A 235 2.27 -41.20 -10.62
N GLU A 236 3.34 -40.94 -9.88
CA GLU A 236 3.29 -40.72 -8.44
C GLU A 236 2.82 -39.32 -8.06
N LYS A 237 3.09 -38.30 -8.88
CA LYS A 237 2.71 -36.91 -8.57
C LYS A 237 1.51 -36.46 -9.39
N VAL A 238 1.60 -36.48 -10.72
CA VAL A 238 0.60 -35.85 -11.60
C VAL A 238 -0.72 -36.65 -11.60
N VAL A 239 -0.67 -37.94 -11.94
CA VAL A 239 -1.86 -38.81 -12.03
C VAL A 239 -2.52 -38.99 -10.66
N SER A 240 -1.72 -39.21 -9.62
CA SER A 240 -2.22 -39.40 -8.26
C SER A 240 -2.90 -38.12 -7.72
N ALA A 241 -2.34 -36.94 -8.01
CA ALA A 241 -2.99 -35.67 -7.67
C ALA A 241 -4.27 -35.43 -8.49
N LEU A 242 -4.31 -35.81 -9.77
CA LEU A 242 -5.53 -35.73 -10.58
C LEU A 242 -6.63 -36.65 -10.05
N ARG A 243 -6.31 -37.86 -9.58
CA ARG A 243 -7.27 -38.76 -8.94
C ARG A 243 -7.86 -38.16 -7.66
N ALA A 244 -7.01 -37.60 -6.80
CA ALA A 244 -7.46 -36.90 -5.59
C ALA A 244 -8.34 -35.69 -5.93
N PHE A 245 -7.97 -34.91 -6.96
CA PHE A 245 -8.77 -33.79 -7.45
C PHE A 245 -10.14 -34.26 -7.99
N HIS A 246 -10.17 -35.34 -8.76
CA HIS A 246 -11.42 -35.92 -9.28
C HIS A 246 -12.33 -36.42 -8.15
N GLN A 247 -11.76 -37.05 -7.12
CA GLN A 247 -12.53 -37.53 -5.97
C GLN A 247 -13.17 -36.37 -5.18
N GLU A 248 -12.46 -35.25 -5.03
CA GLU A 248 -12.95 -34.09 -4.29
C GLU A 248 -13.97 -33.26 -5.09
N PHE A 249 -13.72 -33.04 -6.38
CA PHE A 249 -14.48 -32.08 -7.20
C PHE A 249 -15.35 -32.73 -8.29
N GLY A 250 -15.30 -34.06 -8.44
CA GLY A 250 -16.06 -34.82 -9.45
C GLY A 250 -15.59 -34.63 -10.89
N HIS A 251 -14.53 -33.85 -11.15
CA HIS A 251 -14.02 -33.58 -12.49
C HIS A 251 -12.51 -33.29 -12.46
N CYS A 252 -11.82 -33.42 -13.60
CA CYS A 252 -10.38 -33.11 -13.72
C CYS A 252 -10.09 -31.72 -14.35
N ASN A 253 -11.03 -30.78 -14.31
CA ASN A 253 -10.81 -29.40 -14.79
C ASN A 253 -10.06 -28.54 -13.77
N VAL A 254 -8.74 -28.73 -13.68
CA VAL A 254 -7.90 -28.02 -12.72
C VAL A 254 -7.58 -26.59 -13.23
N SER A 255 -7.83 -25.59 -12.39
CA SER A 255 -7.41 -24.20 -12.62
C SER A 255 -5.90 -24.06 -12.53
N GLU A 256 -5.31 -23.15 -13.32
CA GLU A 256 -3.86 -22.95 -13.41
C GLU A 256 -3.20 -22.65 -12.05
N MET A 257 -3.91 -21.99 -11.14
CA MET A 257 -3.38 -21.57 -9.84
C MET A 257 -3.38 -22.67 -8.76
N ILE A 258 -3.95 -23.84 -9.03
CA ILE A 258 -4.05 -24.89 -8.02
C ILE A 258 -2.67 -25.50 -7.73
N THR A 259 -2.28 -25.37 -6.47
CA THR A 259 -1.13 -26.05 -5.87
C THR A 259 -1.64 -27.13 -4.93
N VAL A 260 -1.09 -28.32 -5.01
CA VAL A 260 -1.52 -29.46 -4.19
C VAL A 260 -1.26 -29.16 -2.70
N PRO A 261 -2.29 -29.17 -1.86
CA PRO A 261 -2.15 -28.98 -0.41
C PRO A 261 -1.35 -30.12 0.24
N SER A 262 -0.57 -29.80 1.27
CA SER A 262 0.19 -30.79 2.06
C SER A 262 -0.67 -31.49 3.11
N GLN A 263 -1.79 -32.09 2.68
CA GLN A 263 -2.75 -32.76 3.57
C GLN A 263 -3.48 -33.89 2.84
N ILE A 264 -3.92 -34.89 3.60
CA ILE A 264 -4.84 -35.94 3.13
C ILE A 264 -6.16 -35.29 2.66
N PRO A 265 -6.77 -35.67 1.52
CA PRO A 265 -6.55 -36.89 0.71
C PRO A 265 -5.46 -36.78 -0.38
N TRP A 266 -4.73 -35.67 -0.44
CA TRP A 266 -3.73 -35.47 -1.49
C TRP A 266 -2.49 -36.35 -1.28
N PRO A 267 -1.94 -37.00 -2.32
CA PRO A 267 -0.75 -37.85 -2.20
C PRO A 267 0.49 -37.07 -1.74
N GLU A 268 1.21 -37.58 -0.75
CA GLU A 268 2.45 -36.97 -0.24
C GLU A 268 3.47 -36.59 -1.32
N PRO A 269 3.74 -37.43 -2.35
CA PRO A 269 4.70 -37.08 -3.41
C PRO A 269 4.30 -35.86 -4.24
N SER A 270 3.00 -35.53 -4.25
CA SER A 270 2.44 -34.43 -5.02
C SER A 270 2.31 -33.12 -4.24
N TRP A 271 2.55 -33.13 -2.92
CA TRP A 271 2.42 -31.94 -2.07
C TRP A 271 3.31 -30.78 -2.54
N GLY A 272 2.73 -29.57 -2.62
CA GLY A 272 3.42 -28.37 -3.10
C GLY A 272 3.60 -28.29 -4.62
N MET A 273 3.20 -29.32 -5.37
CA MET A 273 3.22 -29.31 -6.82
C MET A 273 2.17 -28.34 -7.37
N ARG A 274 2.54 -27.53 -8.37
CA ARG A 274 1.59 -26.71 -9.15
C ARG A 274 0.83 -27.58 -10.15
N LEU A 275 -0.16 -28.32 -9.67
CA LEU A 275 -0.99 -29.22 -10.47
C LEU A 275 -1.63 -28.49 -11.67
N GLY A 276 -2.10 -27.25 -11.49
CA GLY A 276 -2.67 -26.44 -12.57
C GLY A 276 -1.71 -26.23 -13.74
N ASN A 277 -0.44 -25.96 -13.47
CA ASN A 277 0.58 -25.82 -14.51
C ASN A 277 0.86 -27.14 -15.25
N ALA A 278 0.87 -28.26 -14.52
CA ALA A 278 1.03 -29.57 -15.14
C ALA A 278 -0.15 -29.90 -16.07
N VAL A 279 -1.38 -29.65 -15.62
CA VAL A 279 -2.60 -29.82 -16.44
C VAL A 279 -2.59 -28.95 -17.68
N GLN A 280 -2.15 -27.69 -17.58
CA GLN A 280 -1.98 -26.83 -18.75
C GLN A 280 -0.89 -27.32 -19.69
N GLY A 281 0.22 -27.84 -19.16
CA GLY A 281 1.25 -28.46 -19.99
C GLY A 281 0.76 -29.74 -20.71
N ILE A 282 -0.11 -30.53 -20.09
CA ILE A 282 -0.76 -31.70 -20.72
C ILE A 282 -1.61 -31.23 -21.90
N ARG A 283 -2.45 -30.21 -21.70
CA ARG A 283 -3.30 -29.63 -22.76
C ARG A 283 -2.49 -29.05 -23.92
N ARG A 284 -1.29 -28.54 -23.66
CA ARG A 284 -0.36 -27.97 -24.65
C ARG A 284 0.53 -29.01 -25.34
N GLY A 285 0.44 -30.29 -24.95
CA GLY A 285 1.26 -31.35 -25.52
C GLY A 285 2.74 -31.34 -25.10
N ILE A 286 3.06 -30.70 -23.97
CA ILE A 286 4.44 -30.62 -23.44
C ILE A 286 4.90 -31.97 -22.86
N PHE A 287 3.95 -32.73 -22.33
CA PHE A 287 4.14 -34.10 -21.88
C PHE A 287 4.00 -35.04 -23.09
N GLY A 288 4.70 -36.17 -23.14
CA GLY A 288 4.65 -37.13 -24.26
C GLY A 288 3.27 -37.82 -24.41
N VAL A 289 2.25 -37.06 -24.85
CA VAL A 289 0.82 -37.36 -24.65
C VAL A 289 0.35 -38.68 -25.29
N ASN A 290 1.10 -39.26 -26.22
CA ASN A 290 0.60 -40.42 -26.96
C ASN A 290 0.52 -41.72 -26.15
N GLN A 291 1.33 -41.88 -25.09
CA GLN A 291 1.32 -43.13 -24.30
C GLN A 291 0.31 -43.09 -23.13
N ASP A 292 -0.01 -41.90 -22.60
CA ASP A 292 -0.81 -41.73 -21.37
C ASP A 292 -2.21 -41.09 -21.61
N LYS A 293 -2.56 -40.79 -22.88
CA LYS A 293 -3.86 -40.20 -23.24
C LYS A 293 -5.04 -41.03 -22.75
N ARG A 294 -4.94 -42.37 -22.86
CA ARG A 294 -6.00 -43.30 -22.45
C ARG A 294 -6.24 -43.26 -20.94
N GLU A 295 -5.18 -43.22 -20.13
CA GLU A 295 -5.28 -43.11 -18.67
C GLU A 295 -5.93 -41.78 -18.26
N LEU A 296 -5.60 -40.69 -18.95
CA LEU A 296 -6.23 -39.38 -18.74
C LEU A 296 -7.72 -39.38 -19.15
N GLU A 297 -8.07 -40.03 -20.24
CA GLU A 297 -9.48 -40.18 -20.68
C GLU A 297 -10.30 -41.01 -19.68
N GLU A 298 -9.75 -42.11 -19.16
CA GLU A 298 -10.39 -42.93 -18.11
C GLU A 298 -10.58 -42.14 -16.79
N LEU A 299 -9.71 -41.18 -16.49
CA LEU A 299 -9.84 -40.26 -15.35
C LEU A 299 -10.80 -39.08 -15.58
N GLY A 300 -11.42 -38.98 -16.76
CA GLY A 300 -12.30 -37.86 -17.11
C GLY A 300 -11.55 -36.54 -17.29
N PHE A 301 -10.34 -36.57 -17.83
CA PHE A 301 -9.52 -35.39 -18.07
C PHE A 301 -10.19 -34.41 -19.05
N VAL A 302 -10.30 -33.15 -18.63
CA VAL A 302 -10.91 -32.09 -19.43
C VAL A 302 -9.86 -31.47 -20.36
N TRP A 303 -9.89 -31.90 -21.62
CA TRP A 303 -8.99 -31.41 -22.67
C TRP A 303 -9.27 -29.96 -23.06
N ASN A 304 -10.54 -29.58 -23.17
CA ASN A 304 -10.94 -28.21 -23.48
C ASN A 304 -11.63 -27.56 -22.28
N HIS A 305 -10.86 -26.73 -21.56
CA HIS A 305 -11.35 -25.97 -20.42
C HIS A 305 -12.57 -25.13 -20.76
N SER A 306 -12.54 -24.41 -21.88
CA SER A 306 -13.60 -23.47 -22.26
C SER A 306 -14.90 -24.17 -22.62
N GLU A 307 -14.85 -25.32 -23.29
CA GLU A 307 -16.05 -26.13 -23.60
C GLU A 307 -16.69 -26.69 -22.34
N PHE A 308 -15.87 -27.23 -21.42
CA PHE A 308 -16.38 -27.75 -20.15
C PHE A 308 -16.98 -26.66 -19.28
N GLU A 309 -16.27 -25.53 -19.09
CA GLU A 309 -16.80 -24.38 -18.34
C GLU A 309 -18.13 -23.91 -18.93
N TRP A 310 -18.22 -23.78 -20.25
CA TRP A 310 -19.43 -23.35 -20.92
C TRP A 310 -20.61 -24.31 -20.74
N GLY A 311 -20.38 -25.61 -21.02
CA GLY A 311 -21.41 -26.64 -21.00
C GLY A 311 -21.90 -27.01 -19.60
N GLU A 312 -20.96 -27.20 -18.67
CA GLU A 312 -21.26 -27.74 -17.34
C GLU A 312 -21.49 -26.67 -16.28
N ARG A 313 -21.00 -25.43 -16.50
CA ARG A 313 -21.10 -24.36 -15.48
C ARG A 313 -21.92 -23.17 -15.96
N VAL A 314 -21.58 -22.58 -17.12
CA VAL A 314 -22.19 -21.33 -17.59
C VAL A 314 -23.64 -21.52 -18.04
N MET A 315 -23.88 -22.44 -18.98
CA MET A 315 -25.21 -22.68 -19.53
C MET A 315 -26.22 -23.17 -18.46
N PRO A 316 -25.87 -24.11 -17.57
CA PRO A 316 -26.75 -24.52 -16.48
C PRO A 316 -27.06 -23.40 -15.48
N ALA A 317 -26.07 -22.57 -15.16
CA ALA A 317 -26.28 -21.40 -14.31
C ALA A 317 -27.19 -20.35 -14.97
N LEU A 318 -27.05 -20.10 -16.29
CA LEU A 318 -27.93 -19.18 -17.02
C LEU A 318 -29.38 -19.65 -17.01
N LYS A 319 -29.61 -20.95 -17.29
CA LYS A 319 -30.96 -21.56 -17.23
C LYS A 319 -31.57 -21.44 -15.84
N THR A 320 -30.79 -21.70 -14.80
CA THR A 320 -31.24 -21.61 -13.41
C THR A 320 -31.57 -20.17 -13.02
N PHE A 321 -30.71 -19.21 -13.37
CA PHE A 321 -30.95 -17.79 -13.11
C PHE A 321 -32.22 -17.30 -13.81
N HIS A 322 -32.41 -17.67 -15.10
CA HIS A 322 -33.61 -17.35 -15.85
C HIS A 322 -34.86 -17.94 -15.17
N ARG A 323 -34.84 -19.21 -14.76
CA ARG A 323 -35.95 -19.85 -14.05
C ARG A 323 -36.33 -19.11 -12.75
N LEU A 324 -35.34 -18.62 -12.00
CA LEU A 324 -35.56 -17.95 -10.71
C LEU A 324 -35.97 -16.48 -10.83
N LYS A 325 -35.50 -15.77 -11.87
CA LYS A 325 -35.68 -14.31 -12.00
C LYS A 325 -36.51 -13.89 -13.21
N GLY A 326 -36.87 -14.83 -14.08
CA GLY A 326 -37.58 -14.58 -15.34
C GLY A 326 -36.74 -13.86 -16.41
N HIS A 327 -35.45 -13.64 -16.17
CA HIS A 327 -34.56 -12.89 -17.07
C HIS A 327 -33.09 -13.28 -16.89
N CYS A 328 -32.24 -13.02 -17.89
CA CYS A 328 -30.78 -13.26 -17.82
C CYS A 328 -29.95 -12.02 -17.42
N ARG A 329 -30.56 -11.02 -16.77
CA ARG A 329 -29.86 -9.81 -16.26
C ARG A 329 -29.14 -10.10 -14.94
N VAL A 330 -28.00 -10.77 -15.03
CA VAL A 330 -27.17 -11.12 -13.87
C VAL A 330 -26.39 -9.89 -13.36
N PRO A 331 -26.52 -9.48 -12.08
CA PRO A 331 -25.73 -8.39 -11.53
C PRO A 331 -24.23 -8.71 -11.52
N ASN A 332 -23.36 -7.74 -11.81
CA ASN A 332 -21.89 -7.97 -11.89
C ASN A 332 -21.27 -8.61 -10.63
N ALA A 333 -21.82 -8.34 -9.44
CA ALA A 333 -21.31 -8.89 -8.18
C ALA A 333 -21.94 -10.24 -7.80
N PHE A 334 -22.82 -10.80 -8.63
CA PHE A 334 -23.54 -12.02 -8.33
C PHE A 334 -22.59 -13.24 -8.34
N VAL A 335 -22.56 -13.93 -7.21
CA VAL A 335 -21.86 -15.21 -7.03
C VAL A 335 -22.91 -16.28 -6.86
N VAL A 336 -22.75 -17.42 -7.54
CA VAL A 336 -23.68 -18.54 -7.47
C VAL A 336 -23.67 -19.12 -6.05
N PRO A 337 -24.82 -19.13 -5.35
CA PRO A 337 -24.93 -19.77 -4.04
C PRO A 337 -24.64 -21.27 -4.10
N SER A 338 -24.09 -21.81 -3.00
CA SER A 338 -23.86 -23.25 -2.84
C SER A 338 -25.11 -23.92 -2.26
N ASP A 339 -26.21 -23.88 -3.00
CA ASP A 339 -27.49 -24.48 -2.62
C ASP A 339 -28.01 -25.43 -3.70
N GLU A 340 -28.92 -26.34 -3.33
CA GLU A 340 -29.48 -27.37 -4.21
C GLU A 340 -30.25 -26.81 -5.42
N THR A 341 -30.61 -25.52 -5.42
CA THR A 341 -31.30 -24.91 -6.56
C THR A 341 -30.36 -24.62 -7.72
N TRP A 342 -29.04 -24.55 -7.45
CA TRP A 342 -27.99 -24.31 -8.43
C TRP A 342 -27.22 -25.59 -8.76
N PRO A 343 -26.77 -25.76 -10.02
CA PRO A 343 -25.88 -26.85 -10.40
C PRO A 343 -24.60 -26.84 -9.57
N THR A 344 -24.24 -27.99 -8.99
CA THR A 344 -23.03 -28.15 -8.17
C THR A 344 -21.75 -27.63 -8.84
N PRO A 345 -21.53 -27.81 -10.16
CA PRO A 345 -20.32 -27.27 -10.82
C PRO A 345 -20.30 -25.73 -10.86
N SER A 346 -21.45 -25.08 -10.75
CA SER A 346 -21.57 -23.62 -10.83
C SER A 346 -21.38 -22.94 -9.47
N TRP A 347 -21.40 -23.67 -8.35
CA TRP A 347 -21.31 -23.11 -7.00
C TRP A 347 -20.05 -22.25 -6.78
N GLY A 348 -20.22 -21.11 -6.10
CA GLY A 348 -19.12 -20.19 -5.81
C GLY A 348 -18.56 -19.43 -7.02
N MET A 349 -19.09 -19.66 -8.24
CA MET A 349 -18.67 -18.96 -9.43
C MET A 349 -19.11 -17.49 -9.38
N ASN A 350 -18.18 -16.56 -9.70
CA ASN A 350 -18.51 -15.15 -9.93
C ASN A 350 -19.22 -14.97 -11.29
N PHE A 351 -20.45 -15.46 -11.33
CA PHE A 351 -21.24 -15.58 -12.54
C PHE A 351 -21.64 -14.21 -13.11
N GLY A 352 -21.83 -13.21 -12.26
CA GLY A 352 -22.07 -11.83 -12.68
C GLY A 352 -20.95 -11.26 -13.53
N ASN A 353 -19.71 -11.34 -13.04
CA ASN A 353 -18.54 -10.87 -13.77
C ASN A 353 -18.32 -11.65 -15.07
N LEU A 354 -18.54 -12.97 -15.04
CA LEU A 354 -18.41 -13.83 -16.20
C LEU A 354 -19.38 -13.45 -17.32
N VAL A 355 -20.67 -13.28 -16.98
CA VAL A 355 -21.71 -12.85 -17.93
C VAL A 355 -21.39 -11.46 -18.49
N GLY A 356 -20.86 -10.55 -17.65
CA GLY A 356 -20.33 -9.27 -18.12
C GLY A 356 -19.18 -9.42 -19.13
N GLY A 357 -18.27 -10.38 -18.91
CA GLY A 357 -17.19 -10.70 -19.83
C GLY A 357 -17.66 -11.35 -21.14
N ILE A 358 -18.71 -12.17 -21.10
CA ILE A 358 -19.36 -12.72 -22.31
C ILE A 358 -19.92 -11.59 -23.17
N ARG A 359 -20.59 -10.61 -22.55
CA ARG A 359 -21.20 -9.46 -23.25
C ARG A 359 -20.16 -8.51 -23.84
N ASN A 360 -19.16 -8.12 -23.06
CA ASN A 360 -18.30 -6.99 -23.40
C ASN A 360 -16.91 -7.37 -23.94
N ASN A 361 -16.38 -8.54 -23.55
CA ASN A 361 -14.98 -8.90 -23.80
C ASN A 361 -14.82 -10.07 -24.77
N GLY A 362 -15.93 -10.62 -25.29
CA GLY A 362 -15.90 -11.78 -26.19
C GLY A 362 -15.46 -13.08 -25.51
N ASN A 363 -15.60 -13.20 -24.18
CA ASN A 363 -15.32 -14.45 -23.47
C ASN A 363 -16.20 -15.58 -24.04
N TYR A 364 -15.60 -16.76 -24.25
CA TYR A 364 -16.27 -17.93 -24.84
C TYR A 364 -16.88 -17.68 -26.23
N SER A 365 -16.27 -16.80 -27.05
CA SER A 365 -16.80 -16.40 -28.36
C SER A 365 -17.19 -17.57 -29.28
N MET A 366 -16.39 -18.64 -29.30
CA MET A 366 -16.69 -19.84 -30.09
C MET A 366 -17.94 -20.57 -29.60
N GLN A 367 -18.09 -20.72 -28.28
CA GLN A 367 -19.25 -21.37 -27.68
C GLN A 367 -20.51 -20.51 -27.78
N VAL A 368 -20.37 -19.20 -27.58
CA VAL A 368 -21.40 -18.18 -27.78
C VAL A 368 -21.94 -18.24 -29.21
N MET A 369 -21.05 -18.33 -30.21
CA MET A 369 -21.46 -18.43 -31.61
C MET A 369 -22.24 -19.72 -31.88
N ARG A 370 -21.80 -20.86 -31.32
CA ARG A 370 -22.48 -22.15 -31.45
C ARG A 370 -23.86 -22.16 -30.79
N ASP A 371 -23.97 -21.63 -29.57
CA ASP A 371 -25.18 -21.70 -28.73
C ASP A 371 -26.02 -20.42 -28.80
N LYS A 372 -25.80 -19.56 -29.80
CA LYS A 372 -26.46 -18.25 -29.94
C LYS A 372 -27.99 -18.35 -29.86
N THR A 373 -28.59 -19.25 -30.64
CA THR A 373 -30.05 -19.46 -30.65
C THR A 373 -30.58 -19.86 -29.28
N ARG A 374 -29.86 -20.72 -28.55
CA ARG A 374 -30.26 -21.17 -27.20
C ARG A 374 -30.19 -20.02 -26.19
N LEU A 375 -29.25 -19.10 -26.35
CA LEU A 375 -29.13 -17.90 -25.53
C LEU A 375 -30.26 -16.90 -25.83
N GLU A 376 -30.62 -16.74 -27.10
CA GLU A 376 -31.77 -15.92 -27.51
C GLU A 376 -33.09 -16.46 -26.94
N GLU A 377 -33.31 -17.78 -27.01
CA GLU A 377 -34.47 -18.45 -26.41
C GLU A 377 -34.55 -18.28 -24.87
N LEU A 378 -33.40 -18.20 -24.19
CA LEU A 378 -33.32 -17.92 -22.75
C LEU A 378 -33.51 -16.44 -22.40
N GLY A 379 -33.75 -15.57 -23.38
CA GLY A 379 -33.85 -14.12 -23.18
C GLY A 379 -32.52 -13.50 -22.73
N PHE A 380 -31.40 -13.99 -23.25
CA PHE A 380 -30.08 -13.42 -22.97
C PHE A 380 -29.93 -12.06 -23.64
N VAL A 381 -29.89 -11.01 -22.83
CA VAL A 381 -29.69 -9.64 -23.32
C VAL A 381 -28.22 -9.45 -23.68
N TRP A 382 -27.95 -9.25 -24.96
CA TRP A 382 -26.62 -8.95 -25.52
C TRP A 382 -26.20 -7.51 -25.20
N GLU A 383 -27.04 -6.55 -25.60
CA GLU A 383 -26.83 -5.12 -25.38
C GLU A 383 -27.47 -4.67 -24.06
N PHE A 384 -26.90 -5.12 -22.93
CA PHE A 384 -27.45 -4.82 -21.59
C PHE A 384 -27.67 -3.32 -21.36
N PHE A 385 -26.71 -2.48 -21.78
CA PHE A 385 -26.81 -1.03 -21.62
C PHE A 385 -27.93 -0.43 -22.48
N GLU A 386 -28.19 -0.99 -23.66
CA GLU A 386 -29.26 -0.55 -24.55
C GLU A 386 -30.64 -0.88 -23.98
N SER A 387 -30.83 -2.13 -23.54
CA SER A 387 -32.07 -2.57 -22.91
C SER A 387 -32.35 -1.81 -21.61
N GLU A 388 -31.35 -1.61 -20.74
CA GLU A 388 -31.52 -0.83 -19.52
C GLU A 388 -31.86 0.64 -19.81
N TRP A 389 -31.24 1.23 -20.83
CA TRP A 389 -31.53 2.61 -21.22
C TRP A 389 -32.96 2.76 -21.76
N SER A 390 -33.29 1.99 -22.79
CA SER A 390 -34.52 2.14 -23.56
C SER A 390 -35.75 1.61 -22.82
N GLU A 391 -35.63 0.55 -22.02
CA GLU A 391 -36.78 -0.05 -21.31
C GLU A 391 -36.99 0.52 -19.90
N ARG A 392 -35.98 1.13 -19.28
CA ARG A 392 -36.04 1.52 -17.85
C ARG A 392 -35.66 2.96 -17.58
N ILE A 393 -34.50 3.42 -18.06
CA ILE A 393 -33.96 4.74 -17.69
C ILE A 393 -34.73 5.85 -18.40
N LEU A 394 -34.85 5.78 -19.73
CA LEU A 394 -35.51 6.81 -20.51
C LEU A 394 -37.02 6.92 -20.18
N PRO A 395 -37.80 5.83 -20.08
CA PRO A 395 -39.20 5.91 -19.65
C PRO A 395 -39.38 6.47 -18.23
N ALA A 396 -38.45 6.19 -17.32
CA ALA A 396 -38.46 6.77 -15.98
C ALA A 396 -38.15 8.27 -16.00
N LEU A 397 -37.24 8.74 -16.86
CA LEU A 397 -36.98 10.17 -17.04
C LEU A 397 -38.18 10.91 -17.63
N GLU A 398 -38.83 10.34 -18.64
CA GLU A 398 -40.06 10.89 -19.24
C GLU A 398 -41.19 11.00 -18.20
N THR A 399 -41.37 9.94 -17.41
CA THR A 399 -42.36 9.92 -16.32
C THR A 399 -42.03 10.95 -15.24
N TYR A 400 -40.76 11.06 -14.85
CA TYR A 400 -40.32 12.05 -13.86
C TYR A 400 -40.58 13.48 -14.38
N HIS A 401 -40.25 13.75 -15.64
CA HIS A 401 -40.55 15.02 -16.29
C HIS A 401 -42.04 15.33 -16.29
N ARG A 402 -42.89 14.37 -16.69
CA ARG A 402 -44.35 14.52 -16.68
C ARG A 402 -44.90 14.89 -15.29
N LEU A 403 -44.36 14.28 -14.23
CA LEU A 403 -44.84 14.50 -12.85
C LEU A 403 -44.28 15.77 -12.19
N LYS A 404 -43.07 16.20 -12.55
CA LYS A 404 -42.35 17.30 -11.88
C LYS A 404 -42.10 18.51 -12.77
N GLY A 405 -42.41 18.43 -14.05
CA GLY A 405 -42.13 19.45 -15.07
C GLY A 405 -40.64 19.63 -15.40
N HIS A 406 -39.75 18.77 -14.87
CA HIS A 406 -38.31 18.89 -15.06
C HIS A 406 -37.58 17.56 -14.82
N CYS A 407 -36.37 17.39 -15.34
CA CYS A 407 -35.50 16.21 -15.09
C CYS A 407 -34.45 16.43 -13.98
N ARG A 408 -34.71 17.30 -13.00
CA ARG A 408 -33.86 17.47 -11.80
C ARG A 408 -34.17 16.37 -10.78
N VAL A 409 -33.69 15.16 -11.06
CA VAL A 409 -33.88 14.00 -10.20
C VAL A 409 -32.93 14.08 -8.98
N PRO A 410 -33.43 14.09 -7.73
CA PRO A 410 -32.59 14.06 -6.54
C PRO A 410 -31.70 12.80 -6.51
N GLN A 411 -30.47 12.91 -6.03
CA GLN A 411 -29.53 11.77 -6.03
C GLN A 411 -30.06 10.54 -5.26
N THR A 412 -30.87 10.77 -4.22
CA THR A 412 -31.49 9.73 -3.39
C THR A 412 -32.78 9.16 -3.98
N PHE A 413 -33.29 9.72 -5.08
CA PHE A 413 -34.56 9.31 -5.67
C PHE A 413 -34.50 7.89 -6.23
N VAL A 414 -35.47 7.08 -5.81
CA VAL A 414 -35.73 5.72 -6.28
C VAL A 414 -37.13 5.70 -6.84
N VAL A 415 -37.29 5.11 -8.02
CA VAL A 415 -38.60 4.98 -8.69
C VAL A 415 -39.56 4.18 -7.81
N PRO A 416 -40.68 4.78 -7.37
CA PRO A 416 -41.71 4.07 -6.61
C PRO A 416 -42.36 2.95 -7.41
N SER A 417 -42.92 1.97 -6.70
CA SER A 417 -43.73 0.88 -7.28
C SER A 417 -45.20 1.26 -7.30
N ASP A 418 -45.54 2.33 -8.01
CA ASP A 418 -46.92 2.80 -8.18
C ASP A 418 -47.32 2.88 -9.66
N GLU A 419 -48.63 2.98 -9.92
CA GLU A 419 -49.22 2.94 -11.26
C GLU A 419 -48.76 4.08 -12.18
N ASN A 420 -48.21 5.18 -11.63
CA ASN A 420 -47.72 6.28 -12.44
C ASN A 420 -46.38 5.96 -13.11
N TRP A 421 -45.68 4.91 -12.66
CA TRP A 421 -44.34 4.54 -13.11
C TRP A 421 -44.36 3.24 -13.92
N PRO A 422 -43.56 3.14 -15.00
CA PRO A 422 -43.40 1.89 -15.74
C PRO A 422 -42.90 0.77 -14.82
N THR A 423 -43.54 -0.41 -14.89
CA THR A 423 -43.18 -1.58 -14.06
C THR A 423 -41.72 -1.98 -14.22
N SER A 424 -41.17 -1.82 -15.42
CA SER A 424 -39.75 -2.06 -15.73
C SER A 424 -38.80 -1.13 -14.94
N SER A 425 -39.26 0.05 -14.55
CA SER A 425 -38.48 1.07 -13.86
C SER A 425 -38.63 1.01 -12.33
N TRP A 426 -39.53 0.20 -11.77
CA TRP A 426 -39.73 0.12 -10.32
C TRP A 426 -38.46 -0.24 -9.55
N GLY A 427 -38.20 0.45 -8.44
CA GLY A 427 -36.99 0.26 -7.63
C GLY A 427 -35.69 0.77 -8.27
N LEU A 428 -35.76 1.36 -9.47
CA LEU A 428 -34.60 1.95 -10.14
C LEU A 428 -34.09 3.15 -9.34
N LYS A 429 -32.81 3.14 -8.98
CA LYS A 429 -32.12 4.27 -8.32
C LYS A 429 -31.82 5.37 -9.35
N LEU A 430 -32.89 5.95 -9.91
CA LEU A 430 -32.83 6.90 -11.02
C LEU A 430 -31.96 8.12 -10.69
N GLY A 431 -32.00 8.61 -9.45
CA GLY A 431 -31.14 9.71 -8.99
C GLY A 431 -29.65 9.42 -9.15
N LYS A 432 -29.19 8.26 -8.69
CA LYS A 432 -27.79 7.82 -8.86
C LYS A 432 -27.42 7.52 -10.30
N LEU A 433 -28.38 7.12 -11.14
CA LEU A 433 -28.14 6.88 -12.56
C LEU A 433 -27.93 8.20 -13.30
N VAL A 434 -28.81 9.18 -13.08
CA VAL A 434 -28.68 10.54 -13.64
C VAL A 434 -27.37 11.19 -13.22
N ASP A 435 -26.98 11.06 -11.94
CA ASP A 435 -25.69 11.52 -11.43
C ASP A 435 -24.50 10.89 -12.18
N ARG A 436 -24.53 9.57 -12.42
CA ARG A 436 -23.51 8.88 -13.21
C ARG A 436 -23.50 9.26 -14.70
N ILE A 437 -24.67 9.52 -15.28
CA ILE A 437 -24.78 9.99 -16.67
C ILE A 437 -24.09 11.36 -16.79
N ARG A 438 -24.36 12.28 -15.86
CA ARG A 438 -23.77 13.63 -15.84
C ARG A 438 -22.27 13.64 -15.56
N ASN A 439 -21.85 12.92 -14.52
CA ASN A 439 -20.50 13.08 -13.96
C ASN A 439 -19.50 12.00 -14.39
N GLN A 440 -19.97 10.85 -14.89
CA GLN A 440 -19.11 9.69 -15.20
C GLN A 440 -19.24 9.21 -16.66
N GLY A 441 -20.08 9.87 -17.47
CA GLY A 441 -20.31 9.47 -18.86
C GLY A 441 -20.98 8.10 -19.01
N ALA A 442 -21.72 7.64 -18.00
CA ALA A 442 -22.44 6.37 -18.09
C ALA A 442 -23.49 6.43 -19.22
N TYR A 443 -23.64 5.34 -19.98
CA TYR A 443 -24.54 5.23 -21.13
C TYR A 443 -24.23 6.23 -22.27
N SER A 444 -22.97 6.68 -22.42
CA SER A 444 -22.58 7.71 -23.40
C SER A 444 -23.08 7.48 -24.81
N THR A 445 -23.08 6.24 -25.30
CA THR A 445 -23.60 5.88 -26.64
C THR A 445 -25.10 6.13 -26.75
N GLN A 446 -25.89 5.68 -25.78
CA GLN A 446 -27.34 5.88 -25.76
C GLN A 446 -27.71 7.35 -25.53
N VAL A 447 -27.01 8.00 -24.61
CA VAL A 447 -27.13 9.42 -24.30
C VAL A 447 -26.88 10.28 -25.54
N LEU A 448 -25.87 9.93 -26.35
CA LEU A 448 -25.57 10.62 -27.60
C LEU A 448 -26.67 10.43 -28.65
N ARG A 449 -27.21 9.21 -28.78
CA ARG A 449 -28.32 8.90 -29.70
C ARG A 449 -29.58 9.68 -29.33
N ASP A 450 -29.94 9.69 -28.05
CA ASP A 450 -31.19 10.28 -27.55
C ASP A 450 -30.99 11.71 -27.03
N LYS A 451 -29.89 12.38 -27.43
CA LYS A 451 -29.52 13.71 -26.94
C LYS A 451 -30.63 14.74 -27.13
N THR A 452 -31.21 14.81 -28.34
CA THR A 452 -32.31 15.73 -28.65
C THR A 452 -33.54 15.46 -27.78
N ARG A 453 -33.84 14.18 -27.52
CA ARG A 453 -34.95 13.79 -26.65
C ARG A 453 -34.72 14.22 -25.19
N LEU A 454 -33.49 14.09 -24.70
CA LEU A 454 -33.12 14.56 -23.37
C LEU A 454 -33.19 16.09 -23.26
N GLU A 455 -32.82 16.82 -24.32
CA GLU A 455 -32.97 18.28 -24.41
C GLU A 455 -34.46 18.70 -24.35
N GLU A 456 -35.35 18.02 -25.09
CA GLU A 456 -36.80 18.24 -25.04
C GLU A 456 -37.39 18.02 -23.63
N LEU A 457 -36.86 17.04 -22.89
CA LEU A 457 -37.27 16.76 -21.51
C LEU A 457 -36.69 17.76 -20.49
N GLY A 458 -35.89 18.74 -20.93
CA GLY A 458 -35.21 19.68 -20.04
C GLY A 458 -34.18 18.99 -19.14
N PHE A 459 -33.46 17.99 -19.68
CA PHE A 459 -32.40 17.31 -18.96
C PHE A 459 -31.23 18.27 -18.74
N VAL A 460 -31.00 18.61 -17.48
CA VAL A 460 -29.87 19.44 -17.07
C VAL A 460 -28.60 18.60 -17.11
N TRP A 461 -27.63 18.98 -17.95
CA TRP A 461 -26.33 18.31 -18.06
C TRP A 461 -25.37 18.73 -16.95
N ASP A 462 -25.21 20.04 -16.76
CA ASP A 462 -24.47 20.61 -15.65
C ASP A 462 -25.44 21.20 -14.63
N PHE A 463 -25.62 20.48 -13.52
CA PHE A 463 -26.49 20.90 -12.43
C PHE A 463 -25.99 22.19 -11.76
N PHE A 464 -24.68 22.34 -11.58
CA PHE A 464 -24.10 23.49 -10.91
C PHE A 464 -24.22 24.74 -11.76
N GLU A 465 -23.98 24.62 -13.07
CA GLU A 465 -24.15 25.73 -14.01
C GLU A 465 -25.61 26.20 -14.09
N PHE A 466 -26.54 25.25 -14.19
CA PHE A 466 -27.96 25.58 -14.18
C PHE A 466 -28.38 26.26 -12.87
N GLU A 467 -28.03 25.70 -11.71
CA GLU A 467 -28.37 26.32 -10.43
C GLU A 467 -27.76 27.70 -10.28
N TRP A 468 -26.52 27.89 -10.74
CA TRP A 468 -25.84 29.16 -10.70
C TRP A 468 -26.56 30.23 -11.53
N SER A 469 -26.75 29.94 -12.82
CA SER A 469 -27.25 30.92 -13.79
C SER A 469 -28.75 31.17 -13.65
N GLU A 470 -29.55 30.15 -13.35
CA GLU A 470 -31.01 30.26 -13.36
C GLU A 470 -31.62 30.49 -11.97
N ARG A 471 -30.89 30.21 -10.88
CA ARG A 471 -31.44 30.33 -9.50
C ARG A 471 -30.63 31.25 -8.61
N ILE A 472 -29.31 31.05 -8.53
CA ILE A 472 -28.43 31.73 -7.57
C ILE A 472 -28.17 33.18 -8.00
N MET A 473 -27.76 33.39 -9.25
CA MET A 473 -27.47 34.74 -9.77
C MET A 473 -28.70 35.67 -9.76
N PRO A 474 -29.88 35.25 -10.25
CA PRO A 474 -31.09 36.07 -10.14
C PRO A 474 -31.49 36.39 -8.68
N ALA A 475 -31.23 35.46 -7.76
CA ALA A 475 -31.48 35.71 -6.34
C ALA A 475 -30.51 36.75 -5.76
N PHE A 476 -29.24 36.75 -6.15
CA PHE A 476 -28.28 37.78 -5.74
C PHE A 476 -28.65 39.16 -6.29
N GLU A 477 -28.99 39.25 -7.58
CA GLU A 477 -29.39 40.50 -8.21
C GLU A 477 -30.61 41.11 -7.53
N TYR A 478 -31.61 40.30 -7.25
CA TYR A 478 -32.81 40.76 -6.57
C TYR A 478 -32.56 41.12 -5.10
N PHE A 479 -31.74 40.34 -4.38
CA PHE A 479 -31.36 40.68 -3.01
C PHE A 479 -30.62 42.03 -2.96
N ASN A 480 -29.70 42.26 -3.92
CA ASN A 480 -28.99 43.53 -4.03
C ASN A 480 -29.95 44.69 -4.35
N HIS A 481 -30.90 44.50 -5.27
CA HIS A 481 -31.91 45.52 -5.56
C HIS A 481 -32.74 45.92 -4.31
N LEU A 482 -33.08 44.95 -3.46
CA LEU A 482 -33.86 45.21 -2.24
C LEU A 482 -33.06 45.84 -1.09
N LYS A 483 -31.78 45.48 -0.95
CA LYS A 483 -30.97 45.84 0.22
C LYS A 483 -29.80 46.77 -0.08
N GLY A 484 -29.52 47.04 -1.35
CA GLY A 484 -28.35 47.77 -1.83
C GLY A 484 -27.02 47.06 -1.60
N HIS A 485 -27.04 45.78 -1.19
CA HIS A 485 -25.84 44.97 -0.94
C HIS A 485 -26.15 43.46 -0.98
N CYS A 486 -25.13 42.61 -1.18
CA CYS A 486 -25.24 41.14 -1.11
C CYS A 486 -24.86 40.53 0.26
N ARG A 487 -25.05 41.23 1.38
CA ARG A 487 -24.86 40.69 2.74
C ARG A 487 -26.03 39.80 3.17
N VAL A 488 -26.12 38.62 2.56
CA VAL A 488 -27.19 37.66 2.84
C VAL A 488 -26.99 37.00 4.22
N PRO A 489 -27.97 37.06 5.14
CA PRO A 489 -27.89 36.35 6.42
C PRO A 489 -27.80 34.84 6.23
N HIS A 490 -27.04 34.14 7.07
CA HIS A 490 -26.84 32.68 6.97
C HIS A 490 -28.16 31.88 6.87
N ALA A 491 -29.16 32.25 7.69
CA ALA A 491 -30.45 31.57 7.72
C ALA A 491 -31.43 32.01 6.61
N PHE A 492 -31.02 32.91 5.72
CA PHE A 492 -31.92 33.45 4.71
C PHE A 492 -32.28 32.41 3.64
N VAL A 493 -33.58 32.25 3.44
CA VAL A 493 -34.19 31.43 2.40
C VAL A 493 -35.03 32.34 1.53
N VAL A 494 -34.89 32.22 0.21
CA VAL A 494 -35.65 33.02 -0.75
C VAL A 494 -37.15 32.75 -0.56
N PRO A 495 -37.96 33.77 -0.21
CA PRO A 495 -39.40 33.63 -0.05
C PRO A 495 -40.08 33.20 -1.36
N SER A 496 -41.17 32.44 -1.24
CA SER A 496 -42.07 32.11 -2.36
C SER A 496 -43.06 33.25 -2.66
N ASP A 497 -42.54 34.46 -2.77
CA ASP A 497 -43.29 35.67 -3.09
C ASP A 497 -43.10 36.03 -4.56
N LYS A 498 -44.13 36.58 -5.21
CA LYS A 498 -44.10 37.10 -6.60
C LYS A 498 -42.99 38.12 -6.82
N SER A 499 -42.53 38.77 -5.76
CA SER A 499 -41.39 39.68 -5.78
C SER A 499 -40.08 38.98 -6.17
N TRP A 500 -39.88 37.71 -5.80
CA TRP A 500 -38.66 36.96 -6.10
C TRP A 500 -38.77 36.16 -7.39
N PRO A 501 -37.67 35.93 -8.13
CA PRO A 501 -37.68 35.04 -9.30
C PRO A 501 -38.18 33.64 -8.90
N THR A 502 -39.20 33.14 -9.61
CA THR A 502 -39.82 31.83 -9.35
C THR A 502 -38.81 30.67 -9.26
N PRO A 503 -37.77 30.59 -10.12
CA PRO A 503 -36.77 29.54 -10.03
C PRO A 503 -35.96 29.59 -8.72
N SER A 504 -35.83 30.77 -8.10
CA SER A 504 -35.07 30.99 -6.88
C SER A 504 -35.86 30.69 -5.60
N TRP A 505 -37.17 30.48 -5.67
CA TRP A 505 -38.00 30.23 -4.47
C TRP A 505 -37.51 29.02 -3.66
N GLY A 506 -37.49 29.17 -2.33
CA GLY A 506 -37.02 28.14 -1.40
C GLY A 506 -35.49 27.91 -1.41
N LEU A 507 -34.74 28.67 -2.20
CA LEU A 507 -33.28 28.59 -2.24
C LEU A 507 -32.69 29.10 -0.92
N LYS A 508 -31.88 28.27 -0.27
CA LYS A 508 -31.15 28.64 0.96
C LYS A 508 -29.94 29.53 0.63
N LEU A 509 -30.21 30.71 0.06
CA LEU A 509 -29.20 31.63 -0.45
C LEU A 509 -28.15 31.99 0.61
N GLY A 510 -28.53 32.13 1.88
CA GLY A 510 -27.59 32.37 2.98
C GLY A 510 -26.57 31.25 3.22
N SER A 511 -27.01 29.99 3.10
CA SER A 511 -26.11 28.82 3.18
C SER A 511 -25.18 28.77 1.97
N ILE A 512 -25.69 29.11 0.78
CA ILE A 512 -24.91 29.12 -0.47
C ILE A 512 -23.82 30.19 -0.41
N VAL A 513 -24.13 31.39 0.07
CA VAL A 513 -23.13 32.45 0.30
C VAL A 513 -22.00 31.95 1.20
N ASN A 514 -22.33 31.22 2.27
CA ASN A 514 -21.33 30.66 3.15
C ASN A 514 -20.46 29.60 2.45
N SER A 515 -21.08 28.71 1.66
CA SER A 515 -20.36 27.70 0.86
C SER A 515 -19.47 28.30 -0.24
N ILE A 516 -19.85 29.45 -0.80
CA ILE A 516 -19.02 30.22 -1.74
C ILE A 516 -17.79 30.78 -1.00
N ARG A 517 -17.99 31.34 0.20
CA ARG A 517 -16.91 31.90 1.03
C ARG A 517 -15.95 30.85 1.57
N SER A 518 -16.42 29.63 1.86
CA SER A 518 -15.57 28.51 2.27
C SER A 518 -14.80 27.88 1.09
N HIS A 519 -15.00 28.37 -0.15
CA HIS A 519 -14.45 27.81 -1.39
C HIS A 519 -14.83 26.33 -1.65
N GLU A 520 -15.93 25.85 -1.05
CA GLU A 520 -16.32 24.43 -1.11
C GLU A 520 -17.22 24.11 -2.31
N THR A 521 -18.03 25.06 -2.81
CA THR A 521 -19.03 24.80 -3.87
C THR A 521 -19.12 25.95 -4.87
N TYR A 522 -19.42 25.64 -6.14
CA TYR A 522 -19.55 26.58 -7.27
C TYR A 522 -18.25 27.34 -7.65
N SER A 523 -17.06 26.81 -7.32
CA SER A 523 -15.78 27.50 -7.55
C SER A 523 -15.57 27.93 -9.01
N THR A 524 -15.96 27.11 -9.98
CA THR A 524 -15.87 27.42 -11.41
C THR A 524 -16.76 28.61 -11.80
N GLN A 525 -18.01 28.61 -11.34
CA GLN A 525 -18.97 29.67 -11.66
C GLN A 525 -18.63 30.98 -10.94
N VAL A 526 -18.23 30.89 -9.67
CA VAL A 526 -17.75 32.00 -8.85
C VAL A 526 -16.54 32.66 -9.52
N LEU A 527 -15.61 31.88 -10.09
CA LEU A 527 -14.45 32.42 -10.78
C LEU A 527 -14.85 33.15 -12.07
N ARG A 528 -15.79 32.60 -12.84
CA ARG A 528 -16.30 33.20 -14.08
C ARG A 528 -17.03 34.52 -13.81
N ASP A 529 -17.92 34.53 -12.83
CA ASP A 529 -18.81 35.66 -12.55
C ASP A 529 -18.28 36.56 -11.40
N LYS A 530 -16.98 36.46 -11.08
CA LYS A 530 -16.34 37.21 -9.99
C LYS A 530 -16.60 38.70 -10.08
N THR A 531 -16.39 39.30 -11.26
CA THR A 531 -16.61 40.72 -11.50
C THR A 531 -18.08 41.11 -11.29
N ARG A 532 -19.02 40.28 -11.75
CA ARG A 532 -20.45 40.51 -11.57
C ARG A 532 -20.86 40.43 -10.10
N LEU A 533 -20.26 39.52 -9.33
CA LEU A 533 -20.45 39.46 -7.87
C LEU A 533 -19.88 40.69 -7.17
N GLU A 534 -18.72 41.19 -7.59
CA GLU A 534 -18.13 42.44 -7.07
C GLU A 534 -19.03 43.65 -7.36
N GLU A 535 -19.58 43.77 -8.58
CA GLU A 535 -20.56 44.81 -8.96
C GLU A 535 -21.86 44.74 -8.14
N LEU A 536 -22.30 43.54 -7.77
CA LEU A 536 -23.45 43.31 -6.90
C LEU A 536 -23.13 43.55 -5.41
N GLY A 537 -21.91 43.96 -5.07
CA GLY A 537 -21.50 44.22 -3.68
C GLY A 537 -21.39 42.93 -2.85
N PHE A 538 -20.96 41.82 -3.46
CA PHE A 538 -20.71 40.57 -2.76
C PHE A 538 -19.50 40.71 -1.82
N VAL A 539 -19.73 40.46 -0.54
CA VAL A 539 -18.68 40.54 0.49
C VAL A 539 -18.00 39.19 0.61
N TRP A 540 -16.74 39.12 0.17
CA TRP A 540 -15.88 37.93 0.25
C TRP A 540 -15.45 37.64 1.69
N ASP A 541 -14.85 38.62 2.36
CA ASP A 541 -14.51 38.54 3.77
C ASP A 541 -15.54 39.32 4.60
N PHE A 542 -16.49 38.56 5.14
CA PHE A 542 -17.55 39.11 5.97
C PHE A 542 -17.00 39.75 7.25
N LEU A 543 -16.00 39.15 7.89
CA LEU A 543 -15.46 39.62 9.16
C LEU A 543 -14.70 40.93 8.96
N GLU A 544 -13.94 41.03 7.86
CA GLU A 544 -13.21 42.25 7.51
C GLU A 544 -14.14 43.42 7.18
N SER A 545 -15.15 43.19 6.34
CA SER A 545 -16.14 44.23 6.01
C SER A 545 -16.95 44.65 7.25
N GLU A 546 -17.37 43.70 8.09
CA GLU A 546 -18.11 44.03 9.31
C GLU A 546 -17.24 44.84 10.30
N TRP A 547 -15.96 44.48 10.44
CA TRP A 547 -15.03 45.21 11.30
C TRP A 547 -14.78 46.63 10.82
N SER A 548 -14.34 46.78 9.57
CA SER A 548 -13.85 48.04 9.03
C SER A 548 -14.98 49.03 8.74
N GLU A 549 -16.16 48.56 8.31
CA GLU A 549 -17.27 49.45 7.93
C GLU A 549 -18.28 49.71 9.04
N ARG A 550 -18.36 48.84 10.06
CA ARG A 550 -19.41 48.92 11.09
C ARG A 550 -18.86 48.98 12.50
N ILE A 551 -18.02 48.02 12.91
CA ILE A 551 -17.60 47.87 14.32
C ILE A 551 -16.65 49.00 14.71
N LEU A 552 -15.57 49.20 13.94
CA LEU A 552 -14.55 50.19 14.27
C LEU A 552 -15.10 51.63 14.19
N PRO A 553 -15.85 52.05 13.15
CA PRO A 553 -16.50 53.36 13.14
C PRO A 553 -17.50 53.56 14.30
N ALA A 554 -18.23 52.51 14.69
CA ALA A 554 -19.13 52.59 15.83
C ALA A 554 -18.38 52.77 17.17
N LEU A 555 -17.23 52.12 17.34
CA LEU A 555 -16.38 52.32 18.53
C LEU A 555 -15.83 53.74 18.61
N GLU A 556 -15.44 54.32 17.47
CA GLU A 556 -14.97 55.70 17.39
C GLU A 556 -16.06 56.72 17.71
N ALA A 557 -17.25 56.53 17.12
CA ALA A 557 -18.42 57.34 17.44
C ALA A 557 -18.81 57.22 18.93
N TYR A 558 -18.79 56.00 19.48
CA TYR A 558 -19.06 55.77 20.90
C TYR A 558 -18.05 56.52 21.78
N ARG A 559 -16.75 56.45 21.47
CA ARG A 559 -15.71 57.18 22.20
C ARG A 559 -15.92 58.69 22.12
N HIS A 560 -16.26 59.22 20.95
CA HIS A 560 -16.50 60.65 20.77
C HIS A 560 -17.70 61.14 21.60
N LEU A 561 -18.78 60.35 21.66
CA LEU A 561 -20.00 60.74 22.38
C LEU A 561 -19.92 60.54 23.89
N GLN A 562 -19.30 59.45 24.34
CA GLN A 562 -19.29 59.05 25.76
C GLN A 562 -17.96 59.34 26.46
N GLY A 563 -16.94 59.80 25.73
CA GLY A 563 -15.60 60.05 26.27
C GLY A 563 -14.82 58.78 26.67
N HIS A 564 -15.40 57.59 26.49
CA HIS A 564 -14.76 56.31 26.82
C HIS A 564 -15.26 55.14 25.94
N CYS A 565 -14.51 54.04 25.88
CA CYS A 565 -14.89 52.82 25.14
C CYS A 565 -15.54 51.72 26.02
N ARG A 566 -16.11 52.08 27.16
CA ARG A 566 -16.86 51.15 28.04
C ARG A 566 -18.29 50.99 27.53
N VAL A 567 -18.44 50.23 26.46
CA VAL A 567 -19.74 49.93 25.85
C VAL A 567 -20.51 48.93 26.74
N PRO A 568 -21.74 49.25 27.21
CA PRO A 568 -22.59 48.31 27.94
C PRO A 568 -22.97 47.11 27.09
N ASP A 569 -23.08 45.91 27.67
CA ASP A 569 -23.39 44.68 26.93
C ASP A 569 -24.70 44.77 26.12
N ALA A 570 -25.73 45.42 26.67
CA ALA A 570 -27.02 45.60 26.01
C ALA A 570 -27.05 46.74 24.97
N PHE A 571 -25.94 47.47 24.77
CA PHE A 571 -25.91 48.63 23.89
C PHE A 571 -26.08 48.24 22.42
N VAL A 572 -27.06 48.89 21.78
CA VAL A 572 -27.34 48.79 20.35
C VAL A 572 -27.19 50.18 19.74
N VAL A 573 -26.45 50.27 18.63
CA VAL A 573 -26.22 51.53 17.93
C VAL A 573 -27.56 52.12 17.47
N PRO A 574 -27.94 53.32 17.94
CA PRO A 574 -29.15 54.00 17.51
C PRO A 574 -29.10 54.41 16.04
N SER A 575 -30.28 54.52 15.41
CA SER A 575 -30.43 54.99 14.03
C SER A 575 -30.50 56.52 13.95
N ASP A 576 -29.52 57.21 14.50
CA ASP A 576 -29.43 58.67 14.49
C ASP A 576 -28.17 59.18 13.76
N LYS A 577 -28.13 60.48 13.44
CA LYS A 577 -27.05 61.11 12.67
C LYS A 577 -25.71 61.17 13.41
N SER A 578 -25.69 60.98 14.71
CA SER A 578 -24.47 60.90 15.52
C SER A 578 -23.76 59.55 15.38
N TRP A 579 -24.40 58.57 14.72
CA TRP A 579 -23.81 57.26 14.43
C TRP A 579 -23.66 57.03 12.91
N PRO A 580 -22.61 56.31 12.47
CA PRO A 580 -22.49 55.88 11.08
C PRO A 580 -23.69 55.04 10.66
N ALA A 581 -24.29 55.36 9.50
CA ALA A 581 -25.48 54.66 9.00
C ALA A 581 -25.24 53.15 8.81
N SER A 582 -24.01 52.76 8.45
CA SER A 582 -23.57 51.37 8.34
C SER A 582 -23.64 50.63 9.67
N SER A 583 -23.52 51.33 10.80
CA SER A 583 -23.47 50.76 12.14
C SER A 583 -24.84 50.71 12.83
N TRP A 584 -25.88 51.33 12.29
CA TRP A 584 -27.22 51.35 12.91
C TRP A 584 -27.75 49.93 13.18
N GLY A 585 -28.36 49.75 14.37
CA GLY A 585 -28.87 48.46 14.83
C GLY A 585 -27.81 47.42 15.21
N LEU A 586 -26.52 47.75 15.12
CA LEU A 586 -25.43 46.87 15.57
C LEU A 586 -25.50 46.72 17.09
N LYS A 587 -25.54 45.46 17.57
CA LYS A 587 -25.42 45.12 19.00
C LYS A 587 -23.96 45.28 19.46
N LEU A 588 -23.45 46.50 19.41
CA LEU A 588 -22.05 46.84 19.66
C LEU A 588 -21.60 46.38 21.05
N GLY A 589 -22.49 46.43 22.05
CA GLY A 589 -22.22 45.89 23.39
C GLY A 589 -21.83 44.42 23.38
N ASN A 590 -22.65 43.57 22.74
CA ASN A 590 -22.36 42.15 22.59
C ASN A 590 -21.06 41.89 21.81
N VAL A 591 -20.81 42.67 20.75
CA VAL A 591 -19.58 42.55 19.95
C VAL A 591 -18.36 42.84 20.81
N VAL A 592 -18.37 43.94 21.55
CA VAL A 592 -17.29 44.32 22.47
C VAL A 592 -17.13 43.30 23.60
N HIS A 593 -18.24 42.79 24.14
CA HIS A 593 -18.22 41.71 25.13
C HIS A 593 -17.53 40.46 24.59
N TYR A 594 -17.84 40.03 23.36
CA TYR A 594 -17.21 38.86 22.74
C TYR A 594 -15.75 39.09 22.34
N ILE A 595 -15.38 40.31 21.95
CA ILE A 595 -13.98 40.70 21.75
C ILE A 595 -13.19 40.48 23.04
N ARG A 596 -13.73 40.97 24.18
CA ARG A 596 -13.08 40.87 25.50
C ARG A 596 -13.05 39.44 26.05
N SER A 597 -14.16 38.70 25.93
CA SER A 597 -14.34 37.41 26.60
C SER A 597 -13.92 36.20 25.76
N ARG A 598 -14.00 36.29 24.43
CA ARG A 598 -13.79 35.15 23.50
C ARG A 598 -12.71 35.41 22.46
N GLY A 599 -12.18 36.62 22.36
CA GLY A 599 -11.16 36.95 21.36
C GLY A 599 -11.67 36.94 19.92
N THR A 600 -12.93 37.30 19.68
CA THR A 600 -13.48 37.42 18.33
C THR A 600 -12.80 38.53 17.53
N TYR A 601 -12.70 38.37 16.20
CA TYR A 601 -11.95 39.26 15.29
C TYR A 601 -10.44 39.35 15.57
N PRO A 602 -9.73 38.22 15.79
CA PRO A 602 -8.33 38.23 16.21
C PRO A 602 -7.40 38.90 15.16
N THR A 603 -7.66 38.69 13.87
CA THR A 603 -6.89 39.27 12.77
C THR A 603 -7.03 40.79 12.72
N GLN A 604 -8.28 41.27 12.77
CA GLN A 604 -8.58 42.69 12.70
C GLN A 604 -8.12 43.44 13.95
N ILE A 605 -8.29 42.85 15.13
CA ILE A 605 -7.76 43.37 16.39
C ILE A 605 -6.24 43.50 16.34
N SER A 606 -5.55 42.48 15.82
CA SER A 606 -4.09 42.51 15.73
C SER A 606 -3.61 43.61 14.80
N ARG A 607 -4.29 43.82 13.68
CA ARG A 607 -4.02 44.92 12.74
C ARG A 607 -4.27 46.30 13.35
N ASP A 608 -5.42 46.48 13.99
CA ASP A 608 -5.89 47.79 14.48
C ASP A 608 -5.59 48.04 15.97
N LYS A 609 -4.73 47.21 16.58
CA LYS A 609 -4.38 47.26 18.01
C LYS A 609 -3.95 48.67 18.45
N ALA A 610 -3.04 49.29 17.71
CA ALA A 610 -2.56 50.65 18.01
C ALA A 610 -3.66 51.73 17.86
N ARG A 611 -4.66 51.51 17.01
CA ARG A 611 -5.82 52.42 16.89
C ARG A 611 -6.76 52.24 18.07
N LEU A 612 -7.02 51.00 18.49
CA LEU A 612 -7.83 50.70 19.68
C LEU A 612 -7.18 51.23 20.97
N GLU A 613 -5.86 51.13 21.10
CA GLU A 613 -5.10 51.71 22.21
C GLU A 613 -5.24 53.23 22.26
N ARG A 614 -5.10 53.93 21.12
CA ARG A 614 -5.32 55.39 21.03
C ARG A 614 -6.75 55.82 21.37
N LEU A 615 -7.74 54.98 21.07
CA LEU A 615 -9.14 55.23 21.45
C LEU A 615 -9.39 55.02 22.96
N GLY A 616 -8.43 54.44 23.68
CA GLY A 616 -8.59 54.05 25.08
C GLY A 616 -9.55 52.85 25.23
N PHE A 617 -9.45 51.88 24.31
CA PHE A 617 -10.23 50.66 24.39
C PHE A 617 -9.79 49.83 25.60
N VAL A 618 -10.72 49.61 26.54
CA VAL A 618 -10.47 48.81 27.73
C VAL A 618 -10.59 47.32 27.38
N TRP A 619 -9.46 46.61 27.42
CA TRP A 619 -9.38 45.17 27.16
C TRP A 619 -9.90 44.33 28.33
N SER A 620 -9.55 44.72 29.56
CA SER A 620 -10.04 44.10 30.79
C SER A 620 -10.74 45.15 31.64
N ILE A 621 -12.06 44.99 31.82
CA ILE A 621 -12.84 45.86 32.70
C ILE A 621 -12.37 45.70 34.14
N ALA A 622 -12.01 44.49 34.57
CA ALA A 622 -11.54 44.23 35.93
C ALA A 622 -10.21 44.93 36.22
N GLU A 623 -9.28 44.90 35.27
CA GLU A 623 -7.97 45.58 35.38
C GLU A 623 -8.16 47.10 35.46
N PHE A 624 -8.96 47.66 34.56
CA PHE A 624 -9.27 49.08 34.56
C PHE A 624 -9.94 49.52 35.87
N GLU A 625 -10.97 48.78 36.33
CA GLU A 625 -11.66 49.08 37.58
C GLU A 625 -10.72 49.00 38.79
N TRP A 626 -9.76 48.07 38.78
CA TRP A 626 -8.77 47.97 39.84
C TRP A 626 -7.80 49.17 39.84
N SER A 627 -7.06 49.33 38.75
CA SER A 627 -5.90 50.24 38.69
C SER A 627 -6.30 51.71 38.63
N GLU A 628 -7.43 52.03 38.00
CA GLU A 628 -7.85 53.43 37.80
C GLU A 628 -8.90 53.91 38.80
N ARG A 629 -9.53 52.99 39.55
CA ARG A 629 -10.63 53.33 40.47
C ARG A 629 -10.45 52.77 41.87
N ILE A 630 -10.32 51.45 42.02
CA ILE A 630 -10.35 50.81 43.34
C ILE A 630 -9.07 51.06 44.13
N LEU A 631 -7.90 50.77 43.56
CA LEU A 631 -6.61 50.94 44.25
C LEU A 631 -6.34 52.42 44.59
N PRO A 632 -6.47 53.38 43.65
CA PRO A 632 -6.31 54.81 43.98
C PRO A 632 -7.31 55.31 45.03
N ALA A 633 -8.53 54.76 45.05
CA ALA A 633 -9.51 55.11 46.08
C ALA A 633 -9.16 54.50 47.44
N LEU A 634 -8.58 53.30 47.50
CA LEU A 634 -8.07 52.72 48.76
C LEU A 634 -6.88 53.52 49.30
N GLU A 635 -5.97 53.95 48.44
CA GLU A 635 -4.83 54.82 48.80
C GLU A 635 -5.31 56.17 49.33
N ALA A 636 -6.26 56.83 48.63
CA ALA A 636 -6.86 58.06 49.08
C ALA A 636 -7.60 57.88 50.43
N PHE A 637 -8.31 56.77 50.60
CA PHE A 637 -8.97 56.45 51.86
C PHE A 637 -7.97 56.27 53.00
N HIS A 638 -6.88 55.53 52.78
CA HIS A 638 -5.81 55.35 53.76
C HIS A 638 -5.16 56.68 54.12
N LYS A 639 -4.90 57.55 53.15
CA LYS A 639 -4.33 58.89 53.38
C LYS A 639 -5.22 59.79 54.24
N VAL A 640 -6.55 59.66 54.14
CA VAL A 640 -7.51 60.49 54.89
C VAL A 640 -7.80 59.92 56.28
N HIS A 641 -7.83 58.58 56.42
CA HIS A 641 -8.32 57.91 57.62
C HIS A 641 -7.24 57.13 58.39
N GLU A 642 -6.00 57.11 57.88
CA GLU A 642 -4.85 56.37 58.44
C GLU A 642 -5.12 54.87 58.63
N HIS A 643 -6.12 54.32 57.93
CA HIS A 643 -6.46 52.91 57.95
C HIS A 643 -7.25 52.51 56.69
N CYS A 644 -7.23 51.23 56.32
CA CYS A 644 -8.04 50.70 55.21
C CYS A 644 -9.37 50.03 55.62
N ARG A 645 -9.90 50.26 56.82
CA ARG A 645 -11.19 49.70 57.28
C ARG A 645 -12.40 50.46 56.71
N VAL A 646 -12.61 50.34 55.40
CA VAL A 646 -13.68 51.04 54.68
C VAL A 646 -15.07 50.54 55.14
N PRO A 647 -15.97 51.41 55.65
CA PRO A 647 -17.34 51.04 55.99
C PRO A 647 -18.11 50.56 54.76
N ARG A 648 -18.94 49.52 54.89
CA ARG A 648 -19.65 48.92 53.74
C ARG A 648 -20.53 49.90 52.96
N THR A 649 -21.06 50.92 53.61
CA THR A 649 -21.91 51.97 53.02
C THR A 649 -21.12 53.10 52.36
N PHE A 650 -19.79 53.10 52.49
CA PHE A 650 -18.95 54.18 51.98
C PHE A 650 -18.94 54.23 50.45
N VAL A 651 -19.20 55.43 49.94
CA VAL A 651 -19.17 55.79 48.52
C VAL A 651 -18.19 56.94 48.38
N VAL A 652 -17.27 56.84 47.41
CA VAL A 652 -16.25 57.86 47.17
C VAL A 652 -16.90 59.21 46.84
N PRO A 653 -16.66 60.27 47.64
CA PRO A 653 -17.19 61.61 47.39
C PRO A 653 -16.61 62.24 46.12
N SER A 654 -17.33 63.19 45.53
CA SER A 654 -16.88 64.00 44.38
C SER A 654 -16.03 65.20 44.81
N GLU A 655 -15.09 64.98 45.71
CA GLU A 655 -14.18 66.01 46.23
C GLU A 655 -12.79 65.87 45.59
N ALA A 656 -12.03 66.97 45.54
CA ALA A 656 -10.70 67.02 44.92
C ALA A 656 -9.64 66.13 45.62
N THR A 657 -9.92 65.72 46.86
CA THR A 657 -9.11 64.78 47.65
C THR A 657 -9.21 63.34 47.14
N TRP A 658 -10.22 63.03 46.31
CA TRP A 658 -10.47 61.70 45.77
C TRP A 658 -10.24 61.66 44.25
N PRO A 659 -9.73 60.54 43.70
CA PRO A 659 -9.55 60.39 42.26
C PRO A 659 -10.86 60.59 41.49
N ASN A 660 -10.85 61.43 40.45
CA ASN A 660 -12.04 61.74 39.65
C ASN A 660 -12.73 60.49 39.08
N GLN A 661 -11.93 59.50 38.68
CA GLN A 661 -12.37 58.22 38.15
C GLN A 661 -13.04 57.33 39.22
N ALA A 662 -12.73 57.56 40.49
CA ALA A 662 -13.29 56.84 41.62
C ALA A 662 -14.57 57.47 42.18
N HIS A 663 -14.93 58.71 41.80
CA HIS A 663 -16.14 59.37 42.31
C HIS A 663 -17.40 58.50 42.10
N GLY A 664 -18.23 58.38 43.14
CA GLY A 664 -19.43 57.54 43.13
C GLY A 664 -19.16 56.02 43.22
N LEU A 665 -17.90 55.58 43.32
CA LEU A 665 -17.56 54.18 43.54
C LEU A 665 -18.01 53.76 44.94
N LYS A 666 -18.77 52.66 45.02
CA LYS A 666 -19.16 52.01 46.29
C LYS A 666 -17.97 51.26 46.89
N LEU A 667 -16.92 51.99 47.27
CA LEU A 667 -15.63 51.45 47.72
C LEU A 667 -15.79 50.52 48.93
N GLY A 668 -16.74 50.79 49.83
CA GLY A 668 -17.06 49.90 50.95
C GLY A 668 -17.53 48.50 50.53
N ILE A 669 -18.32 48.42 49.45
CA ILE A 669 -18.76 47.14 48.89
C ILE A 669 -17.59 46.46 48.17
N ALA A 670 -16.79 47.21 47.40
CA ALA A 670 -15.63 46.67 46.69
C ALA A 670 -14.60 46.07 47.67
N ALA A 671 -14.16 46.84 48.68
CA ALA A 671 -13.25 46.38 49.71
C ALA A 671 -13.79 45.16 50.49
N GLY A 672 -15.08 45.17 50.83
CA GLY A 672 -15.74 44.03 51.47
C GLY A 672 -15.75 42.77 50.60
N ASN A 673 -16.02 42.91 49.30
CA ASN A 673 -16.01 41.79 48.35
C ASN A 673 -14.60 41.25 48.08
N ILE A 674 -13.57 42.10 48.07
CA ILE A 674 -12.17 41.69 48.00
C ILE A 674 -11.85 40.79 49.20
N ARG A 675 -12.13 41.25 50.43
CA ARG A 675 -11.84 40.49 51.67
C ARG A 675 -12.66 39.22 51.84
N ILE A 676 -13.96 39.26 51.53
CA ILE A 676 -14.88 38.13 51.81
C ILE A 676 -14.89 37.12 50.67
N ARG A 677 -14.85 37.58 49.41
CA ARG A 677 -15.07 36.74 48.23
C ARG A 677 -13.80 36.56 47.38
N GLY A 678 -12.70 37.24 47.68
CA GLY A 678 -11.52 37.25 46.82
C GLY A 678 -11.81 37.84 45.44
N SER A 679 -12.70 38.84 45.36
CA SER A 679 -12.91 39.59 44.11
C SER A 679 -11.63 40.33 43.73
N TYR A 680 -11.34 40.47 42.43
CA TYR A 680 -10.08 41.06 41.93
C TYR A 680 -8.81 40.31 42.40
N PHE A 681 -8.90 39.01 42.72
CA PHE A 681 -7.77 38.19 43.18
C PHE A 681 -6.51 38.37 42.33
N ASP A 682 -6.68 38.35 41.00
CA ASP A 682 -5.58 38.46 40.04
C ASP A 682 -4.84 39.80 40.15
N GLN A 683 -5.57 40.88 40.43
CA GLN A 683 -5.03 42.21 40.60
C GLN A 683 -4.40 42.36 41.99
N THR A 684 -5.10 41.93 43.05
CA THR A 684 -4.61 41.99 44.43
C THR A 684 -3.32 41.20 44.58
N ALA A 685 -3.23 40.01 43.98
CA ALA A 685 -2.07 39.14 44.09
C ALA A 685 -0.85 39.64 43.30
N ARG A 686 -1.02 40.56 42.34
CA ARG A 686 0.07 41.23 41.60
C ARG A 686 0.54 42.51 42.28
N GLU A 687 -0.36 43.20 42.99
CA GLU A 687 -0.14 44.49 43.64
C GLU A 687 -0.04 44.36 45.17
N MET A 688 0.53 43.25 45.67
CA MET A 688 0.62 43.01 47.12
C MET A 688 1.47 44.07 47.83
N ASP A 689 2.52 44.60 47.18
CA ASP A 689 3.31 45.72 47.70
C ASP A 689 2.47 46.98 47.93
N SER A 690 1.68 47.35 46.92
CA SER A 690 0.79 48.51 46.95
C SER A 690 -0.27 48.36 48.05
N LEU A 691 -0.74 47.13 48.31
CA LEU A 691 -1.71 46.82 49.36
C LEU A 691 -1.08 46.78 50.77
N GLU A 692 0.14 46.25 50.92
CA GLU A 692 0.89 46.30 52.19
C GLU A 692 1.20 47.75 52.59
N ALA A 693 1.55 48.61 51.63
CA ALA A 693 1.87 50.03 51.86
C ALA A 693 0.71 50.86 52.44
N ILE A 694 -0.53 50.43 52.23
CA ILE A 694 -1.75 51.07 52.76
C ILE A 694 -2.38 50.27 53.91
N GLU A 695 -1.65 49.29 54.45
CA GLU A 695 -2.11 48.40 55.53
C GLU A 695 -3.47 47.73 55.21
N PHE A 696 -3.70 47.39 53.95
CA PHE A 696 -4.93 46.72 53.54
C PHE A 696 -4.84 45.22 53.85
N ASP A 697 -5.76 44.73 54.68
CA ASP A 697 -5.95 43.28 54.92
C ASP A 697 -6.28 42.56 53.60
N SER A 698 -5.24 41.98 53.01
CA SER A 698 -5.21 41.28 51.73
C SER A 698 -5.23 39.75 51.89
N THR A 699 -5.57 39.26 53.09
CA THR A 699 -5.69 37.81 53.35
C THR A 699 -6.66 37.16 52.37
N ILE A 700 -6.23 36.03 51.79
CA ILE A 700 -6.95 35.38 50.71
C ILE A 700 -7.98 34.42 51.31
N ALA A 701 -9.26 34.61 50.94
CA ALA A 701 -10.33 33.72 51.37
C ALA A 701 -10.00 32.24 51.06
N VAL A 702 -10.23 31.35 52.04
CA VAL A 702 -9.88 29.91 51.97
C VAL A 702 -10.36 29.23 50.69
N SER A 703 -11.57 29.57 50.21
CA SER A 703 -12.11 29.05 48.95
C SER A 703 -11.27 29.47 47.73
N LYS A 704 -10.83 30.73 47.68
CA LYS A 704 -10.02 31.28 46.60
C LYS A 704 -8.57 30.80 46.66
N TRP A 705 -8.04 30.60 47.87
CA TRP A 705 -6.72 30.00 48.09
C TRP A 705 -6.63 28.60 47.45
N LYS A 706 -7.61 27.73 47.74
CA LYS A 706 -7.68 26.38 47.15
C LYS A 706 -7.83 26.40 45.62
N GLU A 707 -8.62 27.34 45.09
CA GLU A 707 -8.88 27.44 43.66
C GLU A 707 -7.69 27.97 42.86
N ARG A 708 -7.02 29.02 43.36
CA ARG A 708 -6.03 29.80 42.59
C ARG A 708 -4.61 29.68 43.09
N VAL A 709 -4.37 29.65 44.40
CA VAL A 709 -3.01 29.68 44.99
C VAL A 709 -2.44 28.27 45.09
N GLU A 710 -3.23 27.29 45.52
CA GLU A 710 -2.80 25.89 45.68
C GLU A 710 -2.20 25.26 44.40
N PRO A 711 -2.77 25.47 43.19
CA PRO A 711 -2.16 24.97 41.96
C PRO A 711 -0.81 25.64 41.63
N ILE A 712 -0.64 26.92 42.00
CA ILE A 712 0.60 27.66 41.78
C ILE A 712 1.67 27.16 42.76
N LEU A 713 1.31 26.94 44.03
CA LEU A 713 2.19 26.33 45.03
C LEU A 713 2.60 24.90 44.66
N ALA A 714 1.71 24.11 44.06
CA ALA A 714 2.05 22.78 43.54
C ALA A 714 3.09 22.86 42.40
N THR A 715 2.97 23.88 41.53
CA THR A 715 3.96 24.11 40.46
C THR A 715 5.30 24.58 41.06
N PHE A 716 5.27 25.42 42.10
CA PHE A 716 6.47 25.83 42.84
C PHE A 716 7.16 24.64 43.50
N GLU A 717 6.40 23.79 44.20
CA GLU A 717 6.88 22.57 44.85
C GLU A 717 7.50 21.58 43.86
N GLN A 718 6.90 21.44 42.67
CA GLN A 718 7.46 20.62 41.62
C GLN A 718 8.83 21.13 41.13
N LEU A 719 9.01 22.46 41.06
CA LEU A 719 10.25 23.08 40.58
C LEU A 719 11.35 23.17 41.65
N HIS A 720 10.97 23.39 42.91
CA HIS A 720 11.91 23.70 44.00
C HIS A 720 11.97 22.61 45.08
N GLY A 721 11.11 21.57 45.01
CA GLY A 721 11.08 20.44 45.94
C GLY A 721 10.47 20.74 47.32
N HIS A 722 9.98 21.96 47.55
CA HIS A 722 9.35 22.38 48.80
C HIS A 722 8.33 23.50 48.59
N ARG A 723 7.50 23.79 49.60
CA ARG A 723 6.49 24.87 49.57
C ARG A 723 6.90 26.17 50.27
N ASN A 724 8.13 26.27 50.75
CA ASN A 724 8.65 27.49 51.37
C ASN A 724 8.97 28.52 50.29
N VAL A 725 7.99 29.33 49.91
CA VAL A 725 8.14 30.38 48.89
C VAL A 725 8.84 31.60 49.50
N PRO A 726 9.96 32.09 48.94
CA PRO A 726 10.60 33.34 49.36
C PRO A 726 9.65 34.52 49.27
N ARG A 727 9.71 35.47 50.22
CA ARG A 727 8.77 36.61 50.28
C ARG A 727 8.81 37.50 49.04
N ASP A 728 9.96 37.60 48.38
CA ASP A 728 10.19 38.37 47.16
C ASP A 728 9.86 37.59 45.87
N PHE A 729 9.42 36.34 45.98
CA PHE A 729 9.14 35.52 44.81
C PHE A 729 7.90 35.98 44.04
N VAL A 730 8.09 36.28 42.76
CA VAL A 730 7.06 36.62 41.79
C VAL A 730 7.03 35.55 40.70
N VAL A 731 5.84 35.07 40.34
CA VAL A 731 5.66 34.03 39.32
C VAL A 731 6.23 34.51 37.96
N PRO A 732 7.26 33.83 37.41
CA PRO A 732 7.88 34.19 36.14
C PRO A 732 6.94 34.04 34.93
N SER A 733 7.16 34.87 33.90
CA SER A 733 6.43 34.82 32.63
C SER A 733 6.94 33.74 31.66
N THR A 734 7.31 32.57 32.18
CA THR A 734 7.89 31.47 31.41
C THR A 734 7.26 30.12 31.79
N PRO A 735 7.26 29.12 30.89
CA PRO A 735 6.84 27.76 31.24
C PRO A 735 7.69 27.18 32.39
N PRO A 736 7.11 26.38 33.31
CA PRO A 736 5.79 25.73 33.26
C PRO A 736 4.62 26.57 33.83
N TRP A 737 4.84 27.84 34.17
CA TRP A 737 3.80 28.70 34.73
C TRP A 737 2.76 29.10 33.68
N ARG A 738 1.47 29.09 34.05
CA ARG A 738 0.37 29.48 33.15
C ARG A 738 0.34 30.99 32.97
N GLU A 739 0.03 31.47 31.77
CA GLU A 739 -0.04 32.91 31.43
C GLU A 739 -0.87 33.74 32.41
N LYS A 740 -2.03 33.21 32.82
CA LYS A 740 -2.92 33.88 33.78
C LYS A 740 -2.33 34.05 35.19
N ASP A 741 -1.31 33.27 35.54
CA ASP A 741 -0.68 33.24 36.86
C ASP A 741 0.63 34.06 36.89
N TRP A 742 1.10 34.59 35.74
CA TRP A 742 2.31 35.41 35.64
C TRP A 742 2.21 36.73 36.41
N GLY A 743 3.30 37.13 37.06
CA GLY A 743 3.40 38.37 37.83
C GLY A 743 2.78 38.32 39.23
N ILE A 744 2.19 37.19 39.64
CA ILE A 744 1.65 37.02 40.99
C ILE A 744 2.79 37.01 42.02
N GLN A 745 2.69 37.86 43.04
CA GLN A 745 3.61 37.93 44.18
C GLN A 745 3.34 36.80 45.19
N LEU A 746 3.57 35.55 44.76
CA LEU A 746 3.20 34.34 45.50
C LEU A 746 3.79 34.30 46.92
N GLY A 747 5.00 34.85 47.11
CA GLY A 747 5.68 34.89 48.40
C GLY A 747 5.01 35.72 49.50
N LYS A 748 4.07 36.59 49.14
CA LYS A 748 3.35 37.48 50.07
C LYS A 748 1.90 37.10 50.27
N LEU A 749 1.42 36.05 49.59
CA LEU A 749 0.05 35.60 49.74
C LEU A 749 -0.11 34.84 51.05
N GLU A 750 -1.07 35.26 51.87
CA GLU A 750 -1.41 34.60 53.12
C GLU A 750 -2.86 34.09 53.08
N PRO A 751 -3.11 32.84 53.51
CA PRO A 751 -4.46 32.33 53.64
C PRO A 751 -5.14 33.00 54.84
N ARG A 752 -6.45 33.24 54.70
CA ARG A 752 -7.29 33.80 55.77
C ARG A 752 -7.64 32.79 56.86
#